data_AF-A0A2V8JDR5-F1
#
_entry.id   AF-A0A2V8JDR5-F1
#
_cell.length_a   1.000
_cell.length_b   1.000
_cell.length_c   1.000
_cell.angle_alpha   90.00
_cell.angle_beta   90.00
_cell.angle_gamma   90.00
#
_symmetry.space_group_name_H-M   'P 1'
#
loop_
_entity.id
_entity.type
_entity.pdbx_description
1 polymer ?
#
loop_
_entity_poly.entity_id
_entity_poly.type
_entity_poly.pdbx_seq_one_letter_code
_entity_poly.pdbx_strand_id
1 'polypeptide(L)'
;MNTFDAAISKAAKSLEYVAQLNARYRAGEVHAYVPEALRDGERALEELVEQHLAASHAALERASGSLFFSLPVAFDPAESVGPYLAVIDRDTAGRPYRFLDMGALIATNAFGENDPRVVRAVLESLPSISSRYAHSEYQTVLSLRFKAELNRIAPAGTPRHFIVNTGAEAVENAIKSVLMNRVMTSQDGDGGFIVSFEGAFHGRTLGSLAVTHRKKARLGFPTFDWPHIPFPVEEAASPRETARREERSLKQLWDLLVSGRLPRAEKSKDTYRREMDAIDEFLSQKDPDLNTLNVFVEAQRAILTPDVVRRSQRVAAVLVEPIQGEGGVRLASARFMRKLRLLTRIYDVPLIFDEVQTGWGMTGRLWAHEMFDLPCPPDVVTWAKKAQNGVLFVSEELATFFQEEKKFNTTWEGDSVGMVRLLALFDKLDLDQVRRTGEQAKAGLEALARQYREILKNVRGAGVMLGFDVMRADWRDALRERAFRRGLVLLPAGDRALRFYPRYDTEPSAINEALSILRLAIEDLLDGRLASAATMVLETRVGTLAIPLDTVEIVDLTPGFETHKLQIRTIEQERYGTLAQYPPDVLRAERRPLLQFPLETLEATASSPSAIGIALRDRVSARLVGYTLGSALENHDEEGVASDPHFGENNTFYLHAMATLPSVQNSVELENHLLELLRARAIAAGFGFLSTLIEDRLRDTGPAWLHGAEVLLRIENYLGSGSCFAYLQAALQSAAGPEPSRPSNA
;
A
#
# COMPACT_ATOMS: atom_id res chain seq x y z
N MET A 1 30.22 -25.79 -38.44
CA MET A 1 28.88 -25.22 -38.64
C MET A 1 29.00 -23.72 -38.60
N ASN A 2 28.40 -23.01 -39.55
CA ASN A 2 28.28 -21.55 -39.49
C ASN A 2 27.59 -21.17 -38.17
N THR A 3 28.00 -20.08 -37.52
CA THR A 3 27.41 -19.60 -36.24
C THR A 3 25.90 -19.38 -36.37
N PHE A 4 25.44 -19.04 -37.58
CA PHE A 4 24.02 -18.89 -37.91
C PHE A 4 23.26 -20.22 -37.96
N ASP A 5 23.82 -21.27 -38.58
CA ASP A 5 23.20 -22.60 -38.62
C ASP A 5 23.05 -23.19 -37.21
N ALA A 6 24.04 -22.96 -36.35
CA ALA A 6 23.98 -23.36 -34.95
C ALA A 6 22.86 -22.62 -34.19
N ALA A 7 22.67 -21.32 -34.46
CA ALA A 7 21.59 -20.53 -33.88
C ALA A 7 20.20 -21.00 -34.35
N ILE A 8 20.04 -21.27 -35.65
CA ILE A 8 18.79 -21.83 -36.22
C ILE A 8 18.48 -23.18 -35.58
N SER A 9 19.47 -24.08 -35.51
CA SER A 9 19.29 -25.39 -34.88
C SER A 9 18.90 -25.28 -33.40
N LYS A 10 19.49 -24.33 -32.66
CA LYS A 10 19.14 -24.07 -31.26
C LYS A 10 17.70 -23.55 -31.15
N ALA A 11 17.29 -22.59 -31.99
CA ALA A 11 15.93 -22.06 -31.99
C ALA A 11 14.88 -23.13 -32.32
N ALA A 12 15.16 -24.01 -33.29
CA ALA A 12 14.28 -25.12 -33.65
C ALA A 12 14.08 -26.11 -32.47
N LYS A 13 15.16 -26.47 -31.77
CA LYS A 13 15.09 -27.31 -30.57
C LYS A 13 14.30 -26.66 -29.44
N SER A 14 14.49 -25.35 -29.23
CA SER A 14 13.73 -24.60 -28.23
C SER A 14 12.23 -24.53 -28.56
N LEU A 15 11.86 -24.38 -29.83
CA LEU A 15 10.46 -24.43 -30.26
C LEU A 15 9.82 -25.79 -30.00
N GLU A 16 10.51 -26.87 -30.35
CA GLU A 16 10.04 -28.24 -30.10
C GLU A 16 9.88 -28.48 -28.59
N TYR A 17 10.86 -28.06 -27.79
CA TYR A 17 10.81 -28.18 -26.34
C TYR A 17 9.61 -27.42 -25.74
N VAL A 18 9.41 -26.16 -26.12
CA VAL A 18 8.29 -25.34 -25.65
C VAL A 18 6.94 -25.98 -26.03
N ALA A 19 6.82 -26.48 -27.26
CA ALA A 19 5.59 -27.14 -27.71
C ALA A 19 5.30 -28.42 -26.90
N GLN A 20 6.31 -29.26 -26.67
CA GLN A 20 6.19 -30.46 -25.84
C GLN A 20 5.84 -30.11 -24.39
N LEU A 21 6.52 -29.12 -23.81
CA LEU A 21 6.27 -28.68 -22.44
C LEU A 21 4.85 -28.10 -22.28
N ASN A 22 4.38 -27.33 -23.25
CA ASN A 22 3.01 -26.82 -23.28
C ASN A 22 1.98 -27.95 -23.39
N ALA A 23 2.21 -28.95 -24.25
CA ALA A 23 1.33 -30.11 -24.37
C ALA A 23 1.21 -30.88 -23.04
N ARG A 24 2.33 -31.09 -22.34
CA ARG A 24 2.34 -31.72 -21.01
C ARG A 24 1.58 -30.90 -19.97
N TYR A 25 1.73 -29.57 -19.98
CA TYR A 25 0.95 -28.69 -19.11
C TYR A 25 -0.55 -28.84 -19.38
N ARG A 26 -0.98 -28.81 -20.65
CA ARG A 26 -2.38 -28.98 -21.04
C ARG A 26 -2.93 -30.38 -20.74
N ALA A 27 -2.09 -31.39 -20.72
CA ALA A 27 -2.43 -32.74 -20.28
C ALA A 27 -2.48 -32.88 -18.74
N GLY A 28 -2.14 -31.83 -17.99
CA GLY A 28 -2.11 -31.85 -16.52
C GLY A 28 -0.92 -32.59 -15.92
N GLU A 29 0.17 -32.78 -16.68
CA GLU A 29 1.37 -33.52 -16.26
C GLU A 29 2.48 -32.63 -15.65
N VAL A 30 2.23 -31.32 -15.57
CA VAL A 30 3.16 -30.34 -14.98
C VAL A 30 2.56 -29.87 -13.66
N HIS A 31 3.40 -29.90 -12.63
CA HIS A 31 3.04 -29.61 -11.23
C HIS A 31 4.09 -28.72 -10.58
N ALA A 32 3.70 -28.06 -9.50
CA ALA A 32 4.62 -27.45 -8.56
C ALA A 32 5.49 -28.55 -7.95
N TYR A 33 6.79 -28.28 -7.91
CA TYR A 33 7.78 -29.22 -7.44
C TYR A 33 8.95 -28.43 -6.88
N VAL A 34 9.15 -28.53 -5.56
CA VAL A 34 10.18 -27.82 -4.80
C VAL A 34 10.89 -28.81 -3.88
N PRO A 35 12.11 -28.51 -3.40
CA PRO A 35 12.80 -29.37 -2.45
C PRO A 35 11.92 -29.64 -1.22
N GLU A 36 11.82 -30.90 -0.81
CA GLU A 36 11.01 -31.29 0.35
C GLU A 36 11.47 -30.59 1.63
N ALA A 37 12.78 -30.36 1.77
CA ALA A 37 13.39 -29.65 2.89
C ALA A 37 12.88 -28.22 3.07
N LEU A 38 12.34 -27.55 2.04
CA LEU A 38 11.72 -26.22 2.21
C LEU A 38 10.52 -26.24 3.16
N ARG A 39 9.90 -27.41 3.34
CA ARG A 39 8.74 -27.62 4.21
C ARG A 39 9.12 -27.68 5.69
N ASP A 40 10.41 -27.70 6.02
CA ASP A 40 10.88 -27.60 7.40
C ASP A 40 10.54 -26.22 7.99
N GLY A 41 9.50 -26.18 8.81
CA GLY A 41 8.97 -24.97 9.41
C GLY A 41 9.78 -24.46 10.62
N GLU A 42 10.76 -25.23 11.11
CA GLU A 42 11.61 -24.81 12.24
C GLU A 42 12.78 -23.92 11.79
N ARG A 43 13.15 -24.01 10.51
CA ARG A 43 14.30 -23.29 9.95
C ARG A 43 13.88 -22.07 9.13
N ALA A 44 14.71 -21.03 9.16
CA ALA A 44 14.52 -19.83 8.36
C ALA A 44 14.52 -20.16 6.86
N LEU A 45 13.69 -19.46 6.08
CA LEU A 45 13.56 -19.72 4.65
C LEU A 45 14.87 -19.44 3.92
N GLU A 46 15.60 -18.41 4.35
CA GLU A 46 16.88 -17.98 3.82
C GLU A 46 17.93 -19.09 3.92
N GLU A 47 18.04 -19.74 5.09
CA GLU A 47 18.96 -20.86 5.31
C GLU A 47 18.60 -22.06 4.44
N LEU A 48 17.31 -22.36 4.30
CA LEU A 48 16.85 -23.49 3.49
C LEU A 48 17.09 -23.22 2.00
N VAL A 49 16.90 -21.98 1.55
CA VAL A 49 17.22 -21.55 0.18
C VAL A 49 18.72 -21.66 -0.06
N GLU A 50 19.56 -21.17 0.84
CA GLU A 50 21.02 -21.27 0.71
C GLU A 50 21.46 -22.73 0.54
N GLN A 51 20.89 -23.65 1.32
CA GLN A 51 21.29 -25.05 1.31
C GLN A 51 20.67 -25.88 0.18
N HIS A 52 19.38 -25.65 -0.14
CA HIS A 52 18.63 -26.52 -1.04
C HIS A 52 18.31 -25.88 -2.40
N LEU A 53 18.54 -24.58 -2.54
CA LEU A 53 18.42 -23.81 -3.78
C LEU A 53 19.69 -22.98 -4.01
N ALA A 54 20.84 -23.64 -3.86
CA ALA A 54 22.16 -23.01 -3.86
C ALA A 54 22.47 -22.25 -5.16
N ALA A 55 21.93 -22.65 -6.32
CA ALA A 55 22.15 -21.92 -7.56
C ALA A 55 21.40 -20.58 -7.54
N SER A 56 20.14 -20.58 -7.10
CA SER A 56 19.37 -19.34 -6.87
C SER A 56 20.07 -18.42 -5.87
N HIS A 57 20.46 -18.95 -4.72
CA HIS A 57 21.15 -18.18 -3.69
C HIS A 57 22.43 -17.53 -4.25
N ALA A 58 23.30 -18.32 -4.90
CA ALA A 58 24.53 -17.81 -5.49
C ALA A 58 24.28 -16.75 -6.59
N ALA A 59 23.22 -16.89 -7.38
CA ALA A 59 22.86 -15.90 -8.40
C ALA A 59 22.40 -14.57 -7.78
N LEU A 60 21.58 -14.64 -6.73
CA LEU A 60 21.10 -13.47 -6.00
C LEU A 60 22.24 -12.79 -5.22
N GLU A 61 23.09 -13.54 -4.55
CA GLU A 61 24.25 -13.00 -3.82
C GLU A 61 25.23 -12.28 -4.73
N ARG A 62 25.49 -12.80 -5.93
CA ARG A 62 26.34 -12.09 -6.91
C ARG A 62 25.76 -10.73 -7.33
N ALA A 63 24.44 -10.55 -7.18
CA ALA A 63 23.74 -9.32 -7.51
C ALA A 63 23.37 -8.48 -6.27
N SER A 64 23.52 -9.01 -5.05
CA SER A 64 22.92 -8.45 -3.82
C SER A 64 23.40 -7.04 -3.48
N GLY A 65 24.63 -6.69 -3.87
CA GLY A 65 25.17 -5.32 -3.72
C GLY A 65 24.35 -4.21 -4.41
N SER A 66 23.49 -4.56 -5.37
CA SER A 66 22.66 -3.60 -6.13
C SER A 66 21.22 -4.07 -6.38
N LEU A 67 20.83 -5.26 -5.90
CA LEU A 67 19.56 -5.89 -6.23
C LEU A 67 18.56 -5.80 -5.08
N PHE A 68 17.38 -5.26 -5.37
CA PHE A 68 16.21 -5.36 -4.50
C PHE A 68 15.31 -6.50 -4.99
N PHE A 69 15.17 -7.56 -4.21
CA PHE A 69 14.32 -8.69 -4.54
C PHE A 69 13.38 -9.03 -3.37
N SER A 70 12.26 -9.71 -3.69
CA SER A 70 11.23 -10.08 -2.71
C SER A 70 10.99 -11.58 -2.60
N LEU A 71 11.51 -12.36 -3.55
CA LEU A 71 11.47 -13.82 -3.55
C LEU A 71 12.90 -14.34 -3.57
N PRO A 72 13.25 -15.31 -2.71
CA PRO A 72 14.63 -15.77 -2.56
C PRO A 72 15.01 -16.80 -3.62
N VAL A 73 14.51 -16.66 -4.86
CA VAL A 73 14.78 -17.60 -5.96
C VAL A 73 15.04 -16.89 -7.28
N ALA A 74 15.88 -17.49 -8.12
CA ALA A 74 16.16 -17.03 -9.47
C ALA A 74 15.35 -17.85 -10.48
N PHE A 75 14.41 -17.20 -11.16
CA PHE A 75 13.55 -17.84 -12.15
C PHE A 75 14.29 -18.10 -13.47
N ASP A 76 13.99 -19.24 -14.10
CA ASP A 76 14.39 -19.57 -15.47
C ASP A 76 13.15 -19.61 -16.39
N PRO A 77 12.87 -18.50 -17.10
CA PRO A 77 11.74 -18.47 -18.03
C PRO A 77 11.80 -19.51 -19.13
N ALA A 78 12.99 -20.02 -19.52
CA ALA A 78 13.12 -21.02 -20.57
C ALA A 78 12.51 -22.39 -20.18
N GLU A 79 12.35 -22.63 -18.89
CA GLU A 79 11.85 -23.88 -18.30
C GLU A 79 10.42 -23.74 -17.74
N SER A 80 9.86 -22.53 -17.77
CA SER A 80 8.55 -22.20 -17.25
C SER A 80 7.44 -22.54 -18.25
N VAL A 81 6.22 -22.81 -17.79
CA VAL A 81 5.07 -23.09 -18.67
C VAL A 81 3.76 -22.85 -17.96
N GLY A 82 2.78 -22.25 -18.65
CA GLY A 82 1.49 -22.02 -18.00
C GLY A 82 1.65 -21.09 -16.79
N PRO A 83 1.04 -21.38 -15.64
CA PRO A 83 1.30 -20.67 -14.38
C PRO A 83 2.52 -21.22 -13.61
N TYR A 84 3.25 -22.21 -14.12
CA TYR A 84 4.39 -22.83 -13.42
C TYR A 84 5.70 -22.15 -13.80
N LEU A 85 6.27 -21.41 -12.84
CA LEU A 85 7.54 -20.71 -12.96
C LEU A 85 8.68 -21.63 -12.50
N ALA A 86 9.56 -22.00 -13.43
CA ALA A 86 10.76 -22.75 -13.11
C ALA A 86 11.82 -21.84 -12.50
N VAL A 87 12.63 -22.39 -11.61
CA VAL A 87 13.85 -21.76 -11.08
C VAL A 87 15.08 -22.43 -11.69
N ILE A 88 16.23 -21.76 -11.59
CA ILE A 88 17.49 -22.28 -12.13
C ILE A 88 17.97 -23.55 -11.42
N ASP A 89 17.49 -23.80 -10.19
CA ASP A 89 17.78 -24.99 -9.41
C ASP A 89 17.07 -26.24 -9.94
N ARG A 90 17.76 -27.37 -9.81
CA ARG A 90 17.33 -28.69 -10.31
C ARG A 90 17.52 -29.74 -9.23
N ASP A 91 16.73 -30.80 -9.31
CA ASP A 91 16.96 -31.99 -8.49
C ASP A 91 18.15 -32.83 -8.99
N THR A 92 18.44 -33.92 -8.28
CA THR A 92 19.55 -34.83 -8.62
C THR A 92 19.38 -35.53 -9.98
N ALA A 93 18.18 -35.58 -10.53
CA ALA A 93 17.88 -36.11 -11.86
C ALA A 93 17.93 -35.02 -12.96
N GLY A 94 18.23 -33.76 -12.60
CA GLY A 94 18.28 -32.62 -13.52
C GLY A 94 16.92 -32.01 -13.85
N ARG A 95 15.84 -32.42 -13.17
CA ARG A 95 14.51 -31.82 -13.36
C ARG A 95 14.47 -30.45 -12.65
N PRO A 96 14.01 -29.38 -13.32
CA PRO A 96 13.94 -28.07 -12.68
C PRO A 96 12.79 -28.01 -11.68
N TYR A 97 13.05 -27.34 -10.56
CA TYR A 97 12.02 -27.02 -9.58
C TYR A 97 11.09 -25.95 -10.14
N ARG A 98 9.79 -26.05 -9.81
CA ARG A 98 8.73 -25.17 -10.33
C ARG A 98 7.82 -24.70 -9.20
N PHE A 99 7.52 -23.41 -9.23
CA PHE A 99 6.55 -22.76 -8.37
C PHE A 99 5.30 -22.44 -9.20
N LEU A 100 4.13 -22.68 -8.63
CA LEU A 100 2.84 -22.30 -9.18
C LEU A 100 2.54 -20.84 -8.82
N ASP A 101 2.38 -19.99 -9.82
CA ASP A 101 2.16 -18.55 -9.67
C ASP A 101 0.69 -18.16 -9.77
N MET A 102 0.11 -17.80 -8.62
CA MET A 102 -1.22 -17.18 -8.52
C MET A 102 -1.09 -15.65 -8.27
N GLY A 103 -0.03 -15.03 -8.75
CA GLY A 103 0.18 -13.59 -8.79
C GLY A 103 0.12 -12.98 -10.20
N ALA A 104 0.05 -13.80 -11.25
CA ALA A 104 0.02 -13.33 -12.64
C ALA A 104 1.23 -12.46 -13.04
N LEU A 105 2.42 -12.76 -12.48
CA LEU A 105 3.59 -11.86 -12.54
C LEU A 105 3.20 -10.41 -12.20
N ILE A 106 2.49 -10.21 -11.08
CA ILE A 106 1.91 -8.92 -10.68
C ILE A 106 0.87 -8.44 -11.69
N ALA A 107 -0.01 -9.35 -12.12
CA ALA A 107 -1.06 -9.15 -13.11
C ALA A 107 -0.60 -8.66 -14.50
N THR A 108 0.67 -8.89 -14.84
CA THR A 108 1.26 -8.53 -16.15
C THR A 108 1.07 -9.61 -17.20
N ASN A 109 0.91 -10.86 -16.80
CA ASN A 109 0.77 -11.96 -17.73
C ASN A 109 -0.68 -12.46 -17.74
N ALA A 110 -1.40 -12.23 -18.84
CA ALA A 110 -2.78 -12.66 -18.99
C ALA A 110 -2.90 -14.16 -19.23
N PHE A 111 -1.92 -14.71 -19.96
CA PHE A 111 -1.83 -16.14 -20.30
C PHE A 111 -0.57 -16.74 -19.67
N GLY A 112 -0.35 -18.04 -19.88
CA GLY A 112 0.79 -18.74 -19.30
C GLY A 112 2.14 -18.38 -19.92
N GLU A 113 3.22 -18.73 -19.20
CA GLU A 113 4.59 -18.70 -19.72
C GLU A 113 4.76 -19.63 -20.94
N ASN A 114 5.68 -19.24 -21.82
CA ASN A 114 6.05 -19.98 -23.03
C ASN A 114 4.85 -20.40 -23.88
N ASP A 115 3.90 -19.49 -24.10
CA ASP A 115 2.82 -19.71 -25.07
C ASP A 115 3.40 -19.90 -26.48
N PRO A 116 3.15 -21.03 -27.15
CA PRO A 116 3.72 -21.30 -28.48
C PRO A 116 3.37 -20.25 -29.54
N ARG A 117 2.21 -19.57 -29.42
CA ARG A 117 1.81 -18.49 -30.34
C ARG A 117 2.73 -17.28 -30.21
N VAL A 118 3.06 -16.90 -28.98
CA VAL A 118 3.94 -15.76 -28.69
C VAL A 118 5.38 -16.06 -29.14
N VAL A 119 5.90 -17.24 -28.79
CA VAL A 119 7.26 -17.64 -29.20
C VAL A 119 7.40 -17.65 -30.72
N ARG A 120 6.42 -18.22 -31.43
CA ARG A 120 6.39 -18.18 -32.90
C ARG A 120 6.36 -16.75 -33.43
N ALA A 121 5.45 -15.91 -32.92
CA ALA A 121 5.31 -14.53 -33.39
C ALA A 121 6.59 -13.71 -33.22
N VAL A 122 7.32 -13.91 -32.11
CA VAL A 122 8.62 -13.26 -31.88
C VAL A 122 9.65 -13.70 -32.91
N LEU A 123 9.74 -15.00 -33.21
CA LEU A 123 10.69 -15.53 -34.20
C LEU A 123 10.37 -15.05 -35.63
N GLU A 124 9.09 -15.02 -36.00
CA GLU A 124 8.64 -14.51 -37.30
C GLU A 124 8.86 -13.00 -37.43
N SER A 125 8.92 -12.27 -36.30
CA SER A 125 9.08 -10.82 -36.26
C SER A 125 10.52 -10.35 -36.02
N LEU A 126 11.52 -11.24 -36.00
CA LEU A 126 12.92 -10.89 -35.67
C LEU A 126 13.45 -9.63 -36.39
N PRO A 127 13.23 -9.44 -37.72
CA PRO A 127 13.68 -8.22 -38.40
C PRO A 127 13.00 -6.94 -37.90
N SER A 128 11.78 -7.02 -37.39
CA SER A 128 11.00 -5.88 -36.88
C SER A 128 11.30 -5.52 -35.42
N ILE A 129 12.00 -6.39 -34.68
CA ILE A 129 12.26 -6.24 -33.25
C ILE A 129 13.75 -6.29 -32.87
N SER A 130 14.65 -6.49 -33.84
CA SER A 130 16.10 -6.47 -33.62
C SER A 130 16.60 -5.09 -33.21
N SER A 131 15.99 -4.03 -33.76
CA SER A 131 16.22 -2.64 -33.40
C SER A 131 15.06 -2.09 -32.59
N ARG A 132 15.36 -1.24 -31.60
CA ARG A 132 14.34 -0.48 -30.87
C ARG A 132 14.05 0.83 -31.59
N TYR A 133 12.90 0.91 -32.25
CA TYR A 133 12.48 2.10 -32.99
C TYR A 133 11.93 3.18 -32.05
N ALA A 134 12.17 4.44 -32.42
CA ALA A 134 11.54 5.60 -31.80
C ALA A 134 10.18 5.85 -32.47
N HIS A 135 9.15 5.08 -32.07
CA HIS A 135 7.85 5.12 -32.74
C HIS A 135 7.13 6.47 -32.58
N SER A 136 7.60 7.38 -31.73
CA SER A 136 7.11 8.76 -31.68
C SER A 136 7.26 9.51 -33.01
N GLU A 137 8.31 9.20 -33.77
CA GLU A 137 8.62 9.87 -35.04
C GLU A 137 8.65 8.87 -36.21
N TYR A 138 9.15 7.66 -35.97
CA TYR A 138 9.39 6.65 -37.00
C TYR A 138 8.41 5.49 -36.87
N GLN A 139 7.17 5.71 -37.35
CA GLN A 139 6.16 4.65 -37.37
C GLN A 139 6.63 3.47 -38.24
N THR A 140 6.36 2.26 -37.78
CA THR A 140 6.67 1.00 -38.48
C THR A 140 5.38 0.30 -38.88
N VAL A 141 5.45 -0.67 -39.81
CA VAL A 141 4.29 -1.52 -40.16
C VAL A 141 3.74 -2.22 -38.90
N LEU A 142 4.64 -2.63 -37.99
CA LEU A 142 4.28 -3.24 -36.71
C LEU A 142 3.54 -2.24 -35.80
N SER A 143 4.06 -1.03 -35.61
CA SER A 143 3.42 -0.03 -34.75
C SER A 143 2.06 0.42 -35.29
N LEU A 144 1.93 0.57 -36.61
CA LEU A 144 0.65 0.91 -37.25
C LEU A 144 -0.38 -0.21 -37.12
N ARG A 145 0.03 -1.49 -37.29
CA ARG A 145 -0.85 -2.64 -37.03
C ARG A 145 -1.29 -2.69 -35.58
N PHE A 146 -0.38 -2.45 -34.65
CA PHE A 146 -0.70 -2.41 -33.21
C PHE A 146 -1.70 -1.30 -32.89
N LYS A 147 -1.47 -0.08 -33.38
CA LYS A 147 -2.39 1.06 -33.23
C LYS A 147 -3.77 0.76 -33.83
N ALA A 148 -3.85 0.07 -34.97
CA ALA A 148 -5.12 -0.36 -35.55
C ALA A 148 -5.89 -1.35 -34.66
N GLU A 149 -5.21 -2.28 -34.00
CA GLU A 149 -5.84 -3.17 -33.02
C GLU A 149 -6.30 -2.41 -31.76
N LEU A 150 -5.54 -1.39 -31.31
CA LEU A 150 -5.98 -0.53 -30.20
C LEU A 150 -7.28 0.22 -30.54
N ASN A 151 -7.46 0.69 -31.78
CA ASN A 151 -8.73 1.28 -32.21
C ASN A 151 -9.91 0.29 -32.07
N ARG A 152 -9.68 -1.00 -32.33
CA ARG A 152 -10.71 -2.04 -32.25
C ARG A 152 -11.16 -2.31 -30.82
N ILE A 153 -10.25 -2.18 -29.85
CA ILE A 153 -10.52 -2.48 -28.44
C ILE A 153 -10.68 -1.23 -27.57
N ALA A 154 -10.65 -0.03 -28.15
CA ALA A 154 -10.76 1.23 -27.42
C ALA A 154 -12.03 1.23 -26.56
N PRO A 155 -11.94 1.62 -25.27
CA PRO A 155 -13.12 1.75 -24.43
C PRO A 155 -14.12 2.73 -25.03
N ALA A 156 -15.41 2.51 -24.76
CA ALA A 156 -16.46 3.41 -25.19
C ALA A 156 -16.16 4.86 -24.74
N GLY A 157 -16.40 5.84 -25.60
CA GLY A 157 -16.17 7.26 -25.31
C GLY A 157 -14.70 7.73 -25.33
N THR A 158 -13.72 6.82 -25.45
CA THR A 158 -12.29 7.15 -25.49
C THR A 158 -11.60 6.65 -26.76
N PRO A 159 -11.95 7.18 -27.95
CA PRO A 159 -11.51 6.62 -29.24
C PRO A 159 -10.05 6.93 -29.58
N ARG A 160 -9.44 7.94 -28.95
CA ARG A 160 -8.06 8.35 -29.21
C ARG A 160 -7.13 7.62 -28.26
N HIS A 161 -5.93 7.27 -28.72
CA HIS A 161 -4.95 6.60 -27.86
C HIS A 161 -3.52 7.11 -28.02
N PHE A 162 -2.76 7.08 -26.93
CA PHE A 162 -1.32 7.39 -26.89
C PHE A 162 -0.58 6.24 -26.20
N ILE A 163 0.56 5.82 -26.77
CA ILE A 163 1.33 4.67 -26.29
C ILE A 163 2.59 5.15 -25.59
N VAL A 164 2.91 4.54 -24.47
CA VAL A 164 4.09 4.75 -23.64
C VAL A 164 4.66 3.41 -23.17
N ASN A 165 5.67 3.39 -22.31
CA ASN A 165 6.37 2.16 -21.96
C ASN A 165 5.80 1.48 -20.71
N THR A 166 5.19 2.24 -19.80
CA THR A 166 4.74 1.70 -18.49
C THR A 166 3.38 2.24 -18.06
N GLY A 167 2.77 1.58 -17.06
CA GLY A 167 1.51 2.05 -16.47
C GLY A 167 1.64 3.40 -15.76
N ALA A 168 2.76 3.65 -15.07
CA ALA A 168 2.99 4.95 -14.44
C ALA A 168 3.08 6.06 -15.48
N GLU A 169 3.76 5.84 -16.61
CA GLU A 169 3.78 6.80 -17.72
C GLU A 169 2.39 7.02 -18.34
N ALA A 170 1.55 5.97 -18.41
CA ALA A 170 0.19 6.12 -18.92
C ALA A 170 -0.65 7.01 -18.00
N VAL A 171 -0.52 6.82 -16.68
CA VAL A 171 -1.15 7.66 -15.66
C VAL A 171 -0.60 9.11 -15.70
N GLU A 172 0.71 9.30 -15.85
CA GLU A 172 1.29 10.65 -15.99
C GLU A 172 0.72 11.39 -17.19
N ASN A 173 0.56 10.71 -18.33
CA ASN A 173 -0.02 11.34 -19.52
C ASN A 173 -1.54 11.54 -19.40
N ALA A 174 -2.26 10.69 -18.64
CA ALA A 174 -3.65 10.96 -18.25
C ALA A 174 -3.77 12.23 -17.38
N ILE A 175 -2.89 12.38 -16.39
CA ILE A 175 -2.83 13.57 -15.53
C ILE A 175 -2.53 14.81 -16.37
N LYS A 176 -1.53 14.74 -17.25
CA LYS A 176 -1.17 15.88 -18.11
C LYS A 176 -2.31 16.29 -19.04
N SER A 177 -3.09 15.36 -19.61
CA SER A 177 -4.18 15.71 -20.53
C SER A 177 -5.28 16.50 -19.82
N VAL A 178 -5.65 16.09 -18.61
CA VAL A 178 -6.71 16.78 -17.85
C VAL A 178 -6.21 18.09 -17.23
N LEU A 179 -4.96 18.18 -16.77
CA LEU A 179 -4.38 19.43 -16.28
C LEU A 179 -4.27 20.46 -17.41
N MET A 180 -3.78 20.04 -18.59
CA MET A 180 -3.70 20.92 -19.77
C MET A 180 -5.09 21.41 -20.20
N ASN A 181 -6.07 20.51 -20.21
CA ASN A 181 -7.45 20.89 -20.47
C ASN A 181 -7.92 21.99 -19.51
N ARG A 182 -7.60 21.91 -18.22
CA ARG A 182 -7.93 22.98 -17.25
C ARG A 182 -7.20 24.28 -17.47
N VAL A 183 -5.90 24.23 -17.75
CA VAL A 183 -5.14 25.44 -18.08
C VAL A 183 -5.76 26.18 -19.26
N MET A 184 -6.27 25.45 -20.26
CA MET A 184 -6.82 26.04 -21.49
C MET A 184 -8.29 26.46 -21.38
N THR A 185 -9.08 25.78 -20.56
CA THR A 185 -10.53 26.02 -20.44
C THR A 185 -10.92 26.91 -19.25
N SER A 186 -10.05 27.03 -18.25
CA SER A 186 -10.30 27.90 -17.09
C SER A 186 -9.76 29.31 -17.31
N GLN A 187 -10.39 30.30 -16.65
CA GLN A 187 -9.94 31.70 -16.71
C GLN A 187 -8.65 31.95 -15.93
N ASP A 188 -8.34 31.09 -14.96
CA ASP A 188 -7.22 31.28 -14.03
C ASP A 188 -5.89 30.77 -14.61
N GLY A 189 -5.93 29.99 -15.71
CA GLY A 189 -4.74 29.39 -16.32
C GLY A 189 -4.05 28.33 -15.44
N ASP A 190 -4.72 27.88 -14.37
CA ASP A 190 -4.22 26.88 -13.42
C ASP A 190 -4.68 25.47 -13.84
N GLY A 191 -3.79 24.48 -13.70
CA GLY A 191 -4.11 23.08 -13.94
C GLY A 191 -4.96 22.46 -12.85
N GLY A 192 -5.03 23.06 -11.65
CA GLY A 192 -5.84 22.57 -10.54
C GLY A 192 -5.25 21.34 -9.83
N PHE A 193 -6.11 20.46 -9.31
CA PHE A 193 -5.72 19.25 -8.60
C PHE A 193 -6.54 18.02 -9.01
N ILE A 194 -5.94 16.84 -8.84
CA ILE A 194 -6.59 15.55 -9.11
C ILE A 194 -7.16 14.99 -7.80
N VAL A 195 -8.40 14.52 -7.81
CA VAL A 195 -8.96 13.77 -6.67
C VAL A 195 -8.70 12.28 -6.89
N SER A 196 -8.01 11.65 -5.95
CA SER A 196 -7.85 10.18 -5.91
C SER A 196 -8.44 9.62 -4.62
N PHE A 197 -8.24 8.33 -4.37
CA PHE A 197 -8.91 7.59 -3.30
C PHE A 197 -7.93 6.99 -2.30
N GLU A 198 -8.37 6.87 -1.05
CA GLU A 198 -7.64 6.16 -0.02
C GLU A 198 -7.34 4.72 -0.45
N GLY A 199 -6.08 4.32 -0.28
CA GLY A 199 -5.43 3.07 -0.67
C GLY A 199 -5.39 2.75 -2.17
N ALA A 200 -5.55 3.77 -3.02
CA ALA A 200 -5.26 3.66 -4.44
C ALA A 200 -3.75 3.48 -4.73
N PHE A 201 -3.43 2.86 -5.87
CA PHE A 201 -2.07 2.75 -6.40
C PHE A 201 -2.05 2.97 -7.91
N HIS A 202 -1.44 4.08 -8.33
CA HIS A 202 -1.40 4.52 -9.73
C HIS A 202 0.02 4.63 -10.29
N GLY A 203 1.04 4.42 -9.45
CA GLY A 203 2.44 4.39 -9.87
C GLY A 203 3.39 4.97 -8.84
N ARG A 204 4.64 5.18 -9.27
CA ARG A 204 5.73 5.69 -8.43
C ARG A 204 6.54 6.81 -9.09
N THR A 205 6.14 7.29 -10.26
CA THR A 205 6.66 8.55 -10.83
C THR A 205 6.01 9.72 -10.10
N LEU A 206 6.61 10.92 -10.07
CA LEU A 206 6.19 11.97 -9.12
C LEU A 206 4.71 12.39 -9.21
N GLY A 207 4.11 12.43 -10.41
CA GLY A 207 2.69 12.72 -10.61
C GLY A 207 1.79 11.54 -10.25
N SER A 208 2.12 10.33 -10.73
CA SER A 208 1.38 9.10 -10.34
C SER A 208 1.50 8.75 -8.85
N LEU A 209 2.60 9.17 -8.22
CA LEU A 209 2.85 9.06 -6.79
C LEU A 209 1.95 10.02 -6.00
N ALA A 210 1.66 11.20 -6.54
CA ALA A 210 0.77 12.19 -5.90
C ALA A 210 -0.68 11.73 -5.80
N VAL A 211 -1.11 10.81 -6.67
CA VAL A 211 -2.42 10.16 -6.61
C VAL A 211 -2.36 8.76 -5.99
N THR A 212 -1.17 8.25 -5.65
CA THR A 212 -1.01 6.98 -4.94
C THR A 212 -1.10 7.19 -3.43
N HIS A 213 -2.09 6.61 -2.75
CA HIS A 213 -2.33 6.90 -1.34
C HIS A 213 -1.26 6.36 -0.38
N ARG A 214 -0.55 5.28 -0.73
CA ARG A 214 0.29 4.52 0.21
C ARG A 214 1.35 5.41 0.86
N LYS A 215 1.13 5.82 2.12
CA LYS A 215 1.98 6.77 2.87
C LYS A 215 3.48 6.45 2.80
N LYS A 216 3.86 5.18 3.01
CA LYS A 216 5.26 4.72 2.92
C LYS A 216 5.89 4.94 1.54
N ALA A 217 5.11 4.90 0.47
CA ALA A 217 5.62 5.13 -0.89
C ALA A 217 5.86 6.62 -1.17
N ARG A 218 5.14 7.53 -0.49
CA ARG A 218 5.25 8.99 -0.65
C ARG A 218 6.26 9.63 0.30
N LEU A 219 6.58 8.97 1.42
CA LEU A 219 7.45 9.50 2.47
C LEU A 219 8.83 9.86 1.89
N GLY A 220 9.27 11.09 2.14
CA GLY A 220 10.59 11.59 1.74
C GLY A 220 10.70 12.08 0.28
N PHE A 221 9.64 12.01 -0.52
CA PHE A 221 9.64 12.50 -1.90
C PHE A 221 8.84 13.80 -2.05
N PRO A 222 9.33 14.79 -2.82
CA PRO A 222 8.51 15.93 -3.20
C PRO A 222 7.35 15.45 -4.07
N THR A 223 6.12 15.71 -3.65
CA THR A 223 4.91 15.27 -4.36
C THR A 223 3.80 16.32 -4.22
N PHE A 224 2.86 16.33 -5.15
CA PHE A 224 1.76 17.31 -5.13
C PHE A 224 0.82 17.04 -3.94
N ASP A 225 0.35 18.11 -3.30
CA ASP A 225 -0.69 18.01 -2.27
C ASP A 225 -2.07 17.87 -2.92
N TRP A 226 -2.36 16.68 -3.44
CA TRP A 226 -3.65 16.35 -4.04
C TRP A 226 -4.52 15.50 -3.11
N PRO A 227 -5.85 15.73 -3.08
CA PRO A 227 -6.73 15.10 -2.09
C PRO A 227 -6.92 13.62 -2.39
N HIS A 228 -6.94 12.83 -1.32
CA HIS A 228 -7.37 11.45 -1.33
C HIS A 228 -8.65 11.34 -0.50
N ILE A 229 -9.77 10.98 -1.12
CA ILE A 229 -11.05 10.78 -0.43
C ILE A 229 -11.25 9.30 -0.09
N PRO A 230 -12.07 8.94 0.91
CA PRO A 230 -12.31 7.55 1.27
C PRO A 230 -12.82 6.72 0.08
N PHE A 231 -12.23 5.54 -0.14
CA PHE A 231 -12.76 4.56 -1.09
C PHE A 231 -13.90 3.75 -0.43
N PRO A 232 -15.12 3.74 -0.99
CA PRO A 232 -16.25 3.09 -0.35
C PRO A 232 -16.28 1.60 -0.69
N VAL A 233 -15.49 0.81 0.06
CA VAL A 233 -15.45 -0.65 -0.08
C VAL A 233 -16.83 -1.24 0.13
N GLU A 234 -17.30 -1.97 -0.87
CA GLU A 234 -18.55 -2.72 -0.85
C GLU A 234 -18.41 -3.96 0.04
N GLU A 235 -19.35 -4.11 0.97
CA GLU A 235 -19.55 -5.31 1.77
C GLU A 235 -21.00 -5.79 1.59
N ALA A 236 -21.19 -6.84 0.80
CA ALA A 236 -22.51 -7.40 0.53
C ALA A 236 -23.24 -7.86 1.80
N ALA A 237 -22.49 -8.32 2.81
CA ALA A 237 -23.05 -8.71 4.11
C ALA A 237 -23.50 -7.51 4.97
N SER A 238 -23.07 -6.29 4.64
CA SER A 238 -23.34 -5.06 5.41
C SER A 238 -23.84 -3.90 4.55
N PRO A 239 -24.99 -4.01 3.84
CA PRO A 239 -25.42 -2.99 2.86
C PRO A 239 -25.59 -1.58 3.43
N ARG A 240 -26.04 -1.46 4.70
CA ARG A 240 -26.18 -0.16 5.39
C ARG A 240 -24.83 0.52 5.62
N GLU A 241 -23.80 -0.25 5.94
CA GLU A 241 -22.47 0.28 6.16
C GLU A 241 -21.80 0.67 4.83
N THR A 242 -21.99 -0.15 3.79
CA THR A 242 -21.63 0.20 2.41
C THR A 242 -22.26 1.55 2.01
N ALA A 243 -23.57 1.74 2.22
CA ALA A 243 -24.25 2.99 1.87
C ALA A 243 -23.69 4.21 2.63
N ARG A 244 -23.32 4.07 3.91
CA ARG A 244 -22.69 5.13 4.71
C ARG A 244 -21.30 5.50 4.21
N ARG A 245 -20.50 4.53 3.79
CA ARG A 245 -19.17 4.77 3.20
C ARG A 245 -19.29 5.49 1.87
N GLU A 246 -20.24 5.09 1.04
CA GLU A 246 -20.53 5.73 -0.25
C GLU A 246 -20.97 7.18 -0.06
N GLU A 247 -21.89 7.46 0.87
CA GLU A 247 -22.32 8.82 1.22
C GLU A 247 -21.12 9.67 1.68
N ARG A 248 -20.28 9.14 2.57
CA ARG A 248 -19.08 9.84 3.04
C ARG A 248 -18.12 10.19 1.90
N SER A 249 -17.89 9.25 0.99
CA SER A 249 -17.00 9.44 -0.15
C SER A 249 -17.55 10.48 -1.13
N LEU A 250 -18.80 10.32 -1.57
CA LEU A 250 -19.48 11.25 -2.47
C LEU A 250 -19.59 12.65 -1.86
N LYS A 251 -19.83 12.75 -0.55
CA LYS A 251 -19.90 14.04 0.15
C LYS A 251 -18.56 14.77 0.12
N GLN A 252 -17.45 14.07 0.35
CA GLN A 252 -16.12 14.69 0.30
C GLN A 252 -15.76 15.14 -1.13
N LEU A 253 -16.10 14.34 -2.15
CA LEU A 253 -15.94 14.77 -3.53
C LEU A 253 -16.79 16.02 -3.83
N TRP A 254 -18.07 16.00 -3.47
CA TRP A 254 -18.97 17.14 -3.64
C TRP A 254 -18.43 18.39 -2.94
N ASP A 255 -17.91 18.26 -1.71
CA ASP A 255 -17.28 19.37 -0.98
C ASP A 255 -16.09 19.96 -1.75
N LEU A 256 -15.27 19.12 -2.38
CA LEU A 256 -14.15 19.58 -3.21
C LEU A 256 -14.64 20.27 -4.48
N LEU A 257 -15.70 19.77 -5.12
CA LEU A 257 -16.30 20.36 -6.32
C LEU A 257 -16.89 21.75 -6.04
N VAL A 258 -17.68 21.90 -4.96
CA VAL A 258 -18.33 23.19 -4.65
C VAL A 258 -17.39 24.22 -4.04
N SER A 259 -16.33 23.76 -3.35
CA SER A 259 -15.38 24.68 -2.69
C SER A 259 -14.13 24.96 -3.48
N GLY A 260 -13.70 24.05 -4.35
CA GLY A 260 -12.37 24.10 -4.96
C GLY A 260 -11.26 24.18 -3.91
N ARG A 261 -11.44 23.62 -2.70
CA ARG A 261 -10.55 23.76 -1.52
C ARG A 261 -10.44 25.19 -0.94
N LEU A 262 -11.36 26.10 -1.23
CA LEU A 262 -11.39 27.41 -0.58
C LEU A 262 -12.02 27.32 0.82
N PRO A 263 -11.33 27.75 1.90
CA PRO A 263 -11.82 27.59 3.29
C PRO A 263 -13.17 28.25 3.58
N ARG A 264 -13.51 29.34 2.87
CA ARG A 264 -14.74 30.14 3.08
C ARG A 264 -15.88 29.80 2.12
N ALA A 265 -15.74 28.76 1.30
CA ALA A 265 -16.81 28.36 0.40
C ALA A 265 -17.98 27.73 1.18
N GLU A 266 -19.20 28.18 0.87
CA GLU A 266 -20.42 27.66 1.49
C GLU A 266 -20.64 26.19 1.11
N LYS A 267 -20.91 25.34 2.11
CA LYS A 267 -21.15 23.91 1.97
C LYS A 267 -22.45 23.54 2.67
N SER A 268 -23.57 23.65 1.97
CA SER A 268 -24.88 23.30 2.52
C SER A 268 -25.13 21.79 2.46
N LYS A 269 -25.41 21.18 3.62
CA LYS A 269 -25.84 19.77 3.69
C LYS A 269 -27.15 19.53 2.94
N ASP A 270 -28.05 20.50 2.92
CA ASP A 270 -29.34 20.37 2.24
C ASP A 270 -29.19 20.48 0.72
N THR A 271 -28.22 21.26 0.23
CA THR A 271 -27.89 21.26 -1.21
C THR A 271 -27.30 19.91 -1.63
N TYR A 272 -26.33 19.37 -0.88
CA TYR A 272 -25.80 18.03 -1.15
C TYR A 272 -26.90 16.96 -1.20
N ARG A 273 -27.80 16.94 -0.21
CA ARG A 273 -28.91 15.99 -0.17
C ARG A 273 -29.80 16.10 -1.41
N ARG A 274 -30.24 17.32 -1.77
CA ARG A 274 -31.07 17.55 -2.95
C ARG A 274 -30.39 17.08 -4.25
N GLU A 275 -29.11 17.35 -4.43
CA GLU A 275 -28.36 16.86 -5.61
C GLU A 275 -28.26 15.33 -5.63
N MET A 276 -27.97 14.70 -4.48
CA MET A 276 -27.91 13.24 -4.39
C MET A 276 -29.27 12.59 -4.64
N ASP A 277 -30.36 13.19 -4.12
CA ASP A 277 -31.73 12.73 -4.34
C ASP A 277 -32.11 12.83 -5.82
N ALA A 278 -31.76 13.94 -6.50
CA ALA A 278 -32.00 14.10 -7.94
C ALA A 278 -31.22 13.08 -8.78
N ILE A 279 -29.97 12.78 -8.38
CA ILE A 279 -29.17 11.72 -9.01
C ILE A 279 -29.81 10.34 -8.77
N ASP A 280 -30.28 10.05 -7.56
CA ASP A 280 -30.97 8.79 -7.25
C ASP A 280 -32.27 8.65 -8.06
N GLU A 281 -33.05 9.72 -8.17
CA GLU A 281 -34.27 9.76 -8.98
C GLU A 281 -33.94 9.47 -10.45
N PHE A 282 -32.93 10.13 -11.02
CA PHE A 282 -32.48 9.86 -12.39
C PHE A 282 -32.02 8.40 -12.57
N LEU A 283 -31.22 7.87 -11.65
CA LEU A 283 -30.71 6.50 -11.72
C LEU A 283 -31.80 5.44 -11.53
N SER A 284 -32.96 5.80 -10.96
CA SER A 284 -34.13 4.93 -10.82
C SER A 284 -34.95 4.81 -12.11
N GLN A 285 -34.73 5.71 -13.07
CA GLN A 285 -35.36 5.63 -14.40
C GLN A 285 -34.85 4.41 -15.16
N LYS A 286 -35.72 3.80 -15.95
CA LYS A 286 -35.38 2.63 -16.75
C LYS A 286 -34.66 3.05 -18.03
N ASP A 287 -33.39 2.66 -18.17
CA ASP A 287 -32.56 2.81 -19.37
C ASP A 287 -32.67 4.19 -20.05
N PRO A 288 -32.38 5.30 -19.34
CA PRO A 288 -32.46 6.63 -19.93
C PRO A 288 -31.49 6.75 -21.11
N ASP A 289 -31.98 7.27 -22.24
CA ASP A 289 -31.14 7.50 -23.41
C ASP A 289 -30.19 8.69 -23.21
N LEU A 290 -29.24 8.85 -24.13
CA LEU A 290 -28.24 9.92 -24.06
C LEU A 290 -28.87 11.33 -24.05
N ASN A 291 -30.01 11.51 -24.73
CA ASN A 291 -30.70 12.80 -24.74
C ASN A 291 -31.28 13.12 -23.37
N THR A 292 -31.95 12.15 -22.73
CA THR A 292 -32.50 12.26 -21.38
C THR A 292 -31.40 12.54 -20.37
N LEU A 293 -30.25 11.87 -20.48
CA LEU A 293 -29.07 12.15 -19.67
C LEU A 293 -28.57 13.59 -19.85
N ASN A 294 -28.43 14.05 -21.09
CA ASN A 294 -27.94 15.40 -21.38
C ASN A 294 -28.88 16.46 -20.81
N VAL A 295 -30.20 16.32 -21.00
CA VAL A 295 -31.22 17.21 -20.42
C VAL A 295 -31.13 17.23 -18.89
N PHE A 296 -30.98 16.07 -18.24
CA PHE A 296 -30.79 16.00 -16.79
C PHE A 296 -29.52 16.74 -16.36
N VAL A 297 -28.38 16.48 -17.00
CA VAL A 297 -27.09 17.12 -16.69
C VAL A 297 -27.17 18.63 -16.88
N GLU A 298 -27.77 19.11 -17.97
CA GLU A 298 -27.98 20.54 -18.24
C GLU A 298 -28.87 21.21 -17.19
N ALA A 299 -29.96 20.53 -16.78
CA ALA A 299 -30.84 21.02 -15.72
C ALA A 299 -30.10 21.13 -14.38
N GLN A 300 -29.27 20.15 -14.01
CA GLN A 300 -28.46 20.21 -12.80
C GLN A 300 -27.38 21.30 -12.89
N ARG A 301 -26.73 21.45 -14.04
CA ARG A 301 -25.73 22.51 -14.30
C ARG A 301 -26.32 23.91 -14.17
N ALA A 302 -27.55 24.12 -14.64
CA ALA A 302 -28.23 25.42 -14.58
C ALA A 302 -28.50 25.91 -13.14
N ILE A 303 -28.49 25.01 -12.15
CA ILE A 303 -28.66 25.33 -10.73
C ILE A 303 -27.33 25.83 -10.11
N LEU A 304 -26.18 25.48 -10.71
CA LEU A 304 -24.87 25.86 -10.19
C LEU A 304 -24.62 27.36 -10.36
N THR A 305 -24.19 28.02 -9.29
CA THR A 305 -23.79 29.43 -9.36
C THR A 305 -22.48 29.58 -10.16
N PRO A 306 -22.23 30.73 -10.81
CA PRO A 306 -20.97 30.98 -11.52
C PRO A 306 -19.72 30.76 -10.64
N ASP A 307 -19.81 31.05 -9.34
CA ASP A 307 -18.73 30.81 -8.38
C ASP A 307 -18.47 29.31 -8.15
N VAL A 308 -19.52 28.50 -8.06
CA VAL A 308 -19.39 27.04 -7.92
C VAL A 308 -18.79 26.44 -9.18
N VAL A 309 -19.21 26.89 -10.37
CA VAL A 309 -18.63 26.46 -11.65
C VAL A 309 -17.14 26.80 -11.72
N ARG A 310 -16.74 28.02 -11.34
CA ARG A 310 -15.32 28.41 -11.29
C ARG A 310 -14.53 27.56 -10.30
N ARG A 311 -15.08 27.28 -9.12
CA ARG A 311 -14.41 26.48 -8.08
C ARG A 311 -14.29 25.01 -8.49
N SER A 312 -15.27 24.44 -9.17
CA SER A 312 -15.22 23.05 -9.64
C SER A 312 -14.16 22.84 -10.70
N GLN A 313 -13.84 23.87 -11.51
CA GLN A 313 -12.75 23.83 -12.48
C GLN A 313 -11.36 23.67 -11.82
N ARG A 314 -11.21 23.98 -10.53
CA ARG A 314 -9.98 23.64 -9.77
C ARG A 314 -9.80 22.14 -9.61
N VAL A 315 -10.86 21.34 -9.74
CA VAL A 315 -10.79 19.88 -9.84
C VAL A 315 -10.53 19.50 -11.29
N ALA A 316 -9.31 19.07 -11.57
CA ALA A 316 -8.88 18.73 -12.91
C ALA A 316 -9.45 17.39 -13.38
N ALA A 317 -9.51 16.41 -12.48
CA ALA A 317 -10.16 15.13 -12.71
C ALA A 317 -10.40 14.39 -11.39
N VAL A 318 -11.25 13.36 -11.46
CA VAL A 318 -11.30 12.28 -10.48
C VAL A 318 -10.65 11.04 -11.09
N LEU A 319 -9.71 10.43 -10.38
CA LEU A 319 -8.95 9.26 -10.84
C LEU A 319 -9.17 8.08 -9.91
N VAL A 320 -9.63 6.95 -10.45
CA VAL A 320 -10.05 5.78 -9.66
C VAL A 320 -9.72 4.46 -10.36
N GLU A 321 -9.30 3.44 -9.61
CA GLU A 321 -9.23 2.06 -10.10
C GLU A 321 -10.64 1.44 -10.08
N PRO A 322 -11.11 0.70 -11.10
CA PRO A 322 -12.38 -0.04 -11.02
C PRO A 322 -12.40 -1.02 -9.84
N ILE A 323 -11.29 -1.72 -9.63
CA ILE A 323 -10.99 -2.54 -8.46
C ILE A 323 -9.61 -2.15 -7.98
N GLN A 324 -9.49 -1.65 -6.75
CA GLN A 324 -8.18 -1.29 -6.20
C GLN A 324 -7.36 -2.55 -5.93
N GLY A 325 -6.31 -2.76 -6.72
CA GLY A 325 -5.50 -3.98 -6.68
C GLY A 325 -4.58 -4.03 -5.47
N GLU A 326 -3.59 -3.12 -5.45
CA GLU A 326 -2.59 -3.02 -4.37
C GLU A 326 -3.20 -2.67 -3.01
N GLY A 327 -4.31 -1.93 -3.02
CA GLY A 327 -5.07 -1.56 -1.82
C GLY A 327 -5.77 -2.74 -1.13
N GLY A 328 -5.77 -3.93 -1.74
CA GLY A 328 -6.37 -5.14 -1.17
C GLY A 328 -7.54 -5.68 -1.97
N VAL A 329 -7.51 -5.67 -3.30
CA VAL A 329 -8.61 -6.16 -4.16
C VAL A 329 -9.96 -5.59 -3.70
N ARG A 330 -10.07 -4.27 -3.62
CA ARG A 330 -11.24 -3.58 -3.04
C ARG A 330 -12.15 -3.09 -4.15
N LEU A 331 -13.43 -3.43 -4.06
CA LEU A 331 -14.46 -3.04 -5.01
C LEU A 331 -15.38 -2.01 -4.36
N ALA A 332 -15.87 -1.06 -5.15
CA ALA A 332 -17.02 -0.23 -4.79
C ALA A 332 -18.24 -0.76 -5.54
N SER A 333 -19.44 -0.39 -5.07
CA SER A 333 -20.67 -0.81 -5.73
C SER A 333 -20.87 -0.10 -7.08
N ALA A 334 -21.65 -0.71 -7.97
CA ALA A 334 -22.11 -0.06 -9.19
C ALA A 334 -22.90 1.23 -8.90
N ARG A 335 -23.69 1.25 -7.81
CA ARG A 335 -24.44 2.45 -7.40
C ARG A 335 -23.49 3.63 -7.16
N PHE A 336 -22.42 3.41 -6.41
CA PHE A 336 -21.42 4.45 -6.15
C PHE A 336 -20.76 4.93 -7.44
N MET A 337 -20.32 4.02 -8.31
CA MET A 337 -19.63 4.37 -9.56
C MET A 337 -20.54 5.14 -10.53
N ARG A 338 -21.83 4.78 -10.62
CA ARG A 338 -22.84 5.50 -11.42
C ARG A 338 -23.07 6.92 -10.87
N LYS A 339 -23.18 7.07 -9.54
CA LYS A 339 -23.28 8.39 -8.89
C LYS A 339 -22.02 9.23 -9.08
N LEU A 340 -20.85 8.62 -8.95
CA LEU A 340 -19.57 9.26 -9.19
C LEU A 340 -19.54 9.84 -10.62
N ARG A 341 -19.91 9.04 -11.62
CA ARG A 341 -19.93 9.50 -13.02
C ARG A 341 -20.91 10.65 -13.25
N LEU A 342 -22.12 10.57 -12.70
CA LEU A 342 -23.10 11.66 -12.84
C LEU A 342 -22.61 12.93 -12.16
N LEU A 343 -22.04 12.81 -10.96
CA LEU A 343 -21.52 13.96 -10.23
C LEU A 343 -20.36 14.61 -11.00
N THR A 344 -19.41 13.84 -11.51
CA THR A 344 -18.32 14.39 -12.32
C THR A 344 -18.84 15.02 -13.61
N ARG A 345 -19.84 14.40 -14.25
CA ARG A 345 -20.46 14.95 -15.47
C ARG A 345 -21.22 16.25 -15.21
N ILE A 346 -22.00 16.35 -14.12
CA ILE A 346 -22.71 17.59 -13.74
C ILE A 346 -21.71 18.74 -13.56
N TYR A 347 -20.62 18.53 -12.82
CA TYR A 347 -19.64 19.57 -12.52
C TYR A 347 -18.58 19.78 -13.63
N ASP A 348 -18.73 19.11 -14.76
CA ASP A 348 -17.82 19.17 -15.91
C ASP A 348 -16.38 18.76 -15.58
N VAL A 349 -16.23 17.73 -14.74
CA VAL A 349 -14.96 17.17 -14.30
C VAL A 349 -14.68 15.84 -15.01
N PRO A 350 -13.53 15.68 -15.67
CA PRO A 350 -13.12 14.40 -16.23
C PRO A 350 -13.05 13.27 -15.19
N LEU A 351 -13.52 12.09 -15.57
CA LEU A 351 -13.36 10.84 -14.83
C LEU A 351 -12.34 9.96 -15.54
N ILE A 352 -11.29 9.59 -14.81
CA ILE A 352 -10.21 8.72 -15.25
C ILE A 352 -10.37 7.36 -14.56
N PHE A 353 -10.49 6.29 -15.35
CA PHE A 353 -10.31 4.93 -14.83
C PHE A 353 -8.89 4.47 -15.03
N ASP A 354 -8.23 4.12 -13.92
CA ASP A 354 -6.97 3.41 -13.97
C ASP A 354 -7.20 1.90 -14.10
N GLU A 355 -7.14 1.43 -15.34
CA GLU A 355 -7.28 0.03 -15.72
C GLU A 355 -5.94 -0.64 -15.99
N VAL A 356 -4.82 -0.09 -15.48
CA VAL A 356 -3.48 -0.69 -15.61
C VAL A 356 -3.46 -2.13 -15.09
N GLN A 357 -4.20 -2.46 -14.03
CA GLN A 357 -4.29 -3.83 -13.53
C GLN A 357 -5.54 -4.58 -14.03
N THR A 358 -6.68 -3.91 -14.06
CA THR A 358 -8.00 -4.51 -14.30
C THR A 358 -8.33 -4.70 -15.77
N GLY A 359 -7.71 -3.90 -16.65
CA GLY A 359 -8.07 -3.84 -18.06
C GLY A 359 -7.72 -5.09 -18.86
N TRP A 360 -8.39 -5.21 -19.99
CA TRP A 360 -8.26 -6.26 -20.99
C TRP A 360 -8.58 -7.66 -20.46
N GLY A 361 -9.81 -7.85 -19.99
CA GLY A 361 -10.35 -9.18 -19.73
C GLY A 361 -10.32 -9.66 -18.28
N MET A 362 -9.52 -9.06 -17.40
CA MET A 362 -9.18 -9.65 -16.08
C MET A 362 -10.40 -9.96 -15.21
N THR A 363 -11.44 -9.12 -15.31
CA THR A 363 -12.69 -9.25 -14.56
C THR A 363 -13.76 -10.07 -15.28
N GLY A 364 -13.46 -10.63 -16.45
CA GLY A 364 -14.44 -11.21 -17.36
C GLY A 364 -15.20 -10.18 -18.19
N ARG A 365 -14.81 -8.90 -18.12
CA ARG A 365 -15.20 -7.83 -19.05
C ARG A 365 -13.96 -7.37 -19.83
N LEU A 366 -14.13 -6.80 -21.02
CA LEU A 366 -12.98 -6.27 -21.76
C LEU A 366 -12.33 -5.16 -20.93
N TRP A 367 -13.15 -4.24 -20.41
CA TRP A 367 -12.74 -3.22 -19.46
C TRP A 367 -13.53 -3.37 -18.16
N ALA A 368 -12.87 -3.30 -17.01
CA ALA A 368 -13.52 -3.57 -15.73
C ALA A 368 -14.57 -2.53 -15.35
N HIS A 369 -14.43 -1.27 -15.79
CA HIS A 369 -15.47 -0.26 -15.53
C HIS A 369 -16.84 -0.60 -16.16
N GLU A 370 -16.88 -1.48 -17.17
CA GLU A 370 -18.13 -2.00 -17.77
C GLU A 370 -18.98 -2.78 -16.76
N MET A 371 -18.42 -3.25 -15.63
CA MET A 371 -19.19 -3.90 -14.57
C MET A 371 -20.18 -2.96 -13.87
N PHE A 372 -20.01 -1.65 -14.02
CA PHE A 372 -20.77 -0.65 -13.27
C PHE A 372 -21.94 -0.03 -14.04
N ASP A 373 -22.08 -0.36 -15.34
CA ASP A 373 -23.14 0.19 -16.21
C ASP A 373 -23.28 1.72 -16.05
N LEU A 374 -22.16 2.41 -16.27
CA LEU A 374 -22.10 3.86 -16.11
C LEU A 374 -23.11 4.56 -17.04
N PRO A 375 -23.81 5.62 -16.60
CA PRO A 375 -24.80 6.32 -17.44
C PRO A 375 -24.20 6.93 -18.71
N CYS A 376 -22.91 7.25 -18.67
CA CYS A 376 -22.12 7.60 -19.84
C CYS A 376 -20.67 7.15 -19.63
N PRO A 377 -19.89 7.02 -20.73
CA PRO A 377 -18.52 6.53 -20.63
C PRO A 377 -17.59 7.48 -19.84
N PRO A 378 -16.44 6.98 -19.34
CA PRO A 378 -15.40 7.82 -18.77
C PRO A 378 -14.70 8.66 -19.85
N ASP A 379 -13.89 9.62 -19.41
CA ASP A 379 -13.19 10.55 -20.32
C ASP A 379 -11.76 10.08 -20.64
N VAL A 380 -11.18 9.28 -19.73
CA VAL A 380 -9.84 8.70 -19.89
C VAL A 380 -9.80 7.29 -19.28
N VAL A 381 -9.09 6.38 -19.95
CA VAL A 381 -8.78 5.04 -19.44
C VAL A 381 -7.30 4.75 -19.63
N THR A 382 -6.59 4.39 -18.56
CA THR A 382 -5.19 3.94 -18.65
C THR A 382 -5.09 2.43 -18.61
N TRP A 383 -4.21 1.86 -19.43
CA TRP A 383 -3.99 0.42 -19.51
C TRP A 383 -2.50 0.11 -19.63
N ALA A 384 -2.03 -0.93 -18.95
CA ALA A 384 -0.65 -1.41 -19.12
C ALA A 384 -0.58 -2.88 -18.70
N LYS A 385 0.52 -3.31 -18.08
CA LYS A 385 0.72 -4.68 -17.58
C LYS A 385 0.51 -5.72 -18.70
N LYS A 386 -0.71 -6.26 -18.82
CA LYS A 386 -1.11 -7.19 -19.90
C LYS A 386 -0.92 -6.60 -21.29
N ALA A 387 -1.02 -5.28 -21.41
CA ALA A 387 -0.76 -4.56 -22.66
C ALA A 387 0.70 -4.66 -23.13
N GLN A 388 1.62 -5.10 -22.27
CA GLN A 388 3.09 -5.10 -22.43
C GLN A 388 3.72 -3.69 -22.54
N ASN A 389 2.95 -2.71 -23.02
CA ASN A 389 3.26 -1.28 -23.04
C ASN A 389 2.33 -0.52 -22.09
N GLY A 390 2.52 0.79 -21.93
CA GLY A 390 1.48 1.67 -21.37
C GLY A 390 0.63 2.25 -22.49
N VAL A 391 -0.67 2.37 -22.26
CA VAL A 391 -1.64 2.92 -23.22
C VAL A 391 -2.57 3.86 -22.47
N LEU A 392 -2.74 5.04 -23.03
CA LEU A 392 -3.69 6.04 -22.59
C LEU A 392 -4.80 6.13 -23.65
N PHE A 393 -6.03 5.76 -23.31
CA PHE A 393 -7.21 6.04 -24.12
C PHE A 393 -7.89 7.31 -23.60
N VAL A 394 -8.36 8.16 -24.51
CA VAL A 394 -8.85 9.50 -24.19
C VAL A 394 -9.99 9.91 -25.11
N SER A 395 -10.93 10.68 -24.57
CA SER A 395 -12.05 11.25 -25.34
C SER A 395 -11.56 12.20 -26.43
N GLU A 396 -12.39 12.43 -27.46
CA GLU A 396 -12.05 13.34 -28.56
C GLU A 396 -11.79 14.77 -28.05
N GLU A 397 -12.59 15.22 -27.07
CA GLU A 397 -12.49 16.54 -26.44
C GLU A 397 -11.17 16.75 -25.70
N LEU A 398 -10.70 15.75 -24.96
CA LEU A 398 -9.41 15.82 -24.27
C LEU A 398 -8.23 15.55 -25.22
N ALA A 399 -8.49 15.03 -26.42
CA ALA A 399 -7.45 14.66 -27.37
C ALA A 399 -6.90 15.83 -28.19
N THR A 400 -7.57 16.99 -28.18
CA THR A 400 -7.22 18.16 -29.00
C THR A 400 -5.77 18.61 -28.75
N PHE A 401 -5.23 18.40 -27.55
CA PHE A 401 -3.90 18.84 -27.14
C PHE A 401 -2.75 17.88 -27.46
N PHE A 402 -3.02 16.65 -27.93
CA PHE A 402 -1.93 15.72 -28.30
C PHE A 402 -1.20 16.15 -29.58
N GLN A 403 -1.82 17.01 -30.40
CA GLN A 403 -1.20 17.56 -31.62
C GLN A 403 -0.55 18.92 -31.39
N GLU A 404 -0.75 19.54 -30.23
CA GLU A 404 -0.16 20.84 -29.88
C GLU A 404 1.22 20.67 -29.20
N GLU A 405 2.26 21.20 -29.84
CA GLU A 405 3.61 21.48 -29.32
C GLU A 405 4.24 20.44 -28.37
N LYS A 406 4.63 19.23 -28.81
CA LYS A 406 5.57 18.31 -28.09
C LYS A 406 5.32 18.07 -26.57
N LYS A 407 4.17 18.48 -26.01
CA LYS A 407 3.86 18.39 -24.56
C LYS A 407 3.66 16.93 -24.14
N PHE A 408 3.24 16.09 -25.08
CA PHE A 408 3.11 14.65 -24.94
C PHE A 408 4.10 13.97 -25.88
N ASN A 409 5.14 13.36 -25.33
CA ASN A 409 6.11 12.59 -26.10
C ASN A 409 6.84 11.61 -25.18
N THR A 410 7.24 10.47 -25.74
CA THR A 410 8.27 9.58 -25.17
C THR A 410 9.12 9.08 -26.33
N THR A 411 10.43 8.91 -26.16
CA THR A 411 11.32 8.52 -27.27
C THR A 411 10.85 7.27 -28.03
N TRP A 412 10.28 6.29 -27.33
CA TRP A 412 9.95 5.00 -27.94
C TRP A 412 8.47 4.81 -28.29
N GLU A 413 7.54 5.49 -27.63
CA GLU A 413 6.08 5.21 -27.72
C GLU A 413 5.76 3.71 -27.64
N GLY A 414 6.35 3.06 -26.63
CA GLY A 414 6.25 1.62 -26.41
C GLY A 414 7.35 0.82 -27.13
N ASP A 415 7.52 -0.43 -26.72
CA ASP A 415 8.52 -1.34 -27.26
C ASP A 415 7.90 -2.31 -28.29
N SER A 416 8.65 -2.58 -29.36
CA SER A 416 8.21 -3.44 -30.46
C SER A 416 8.01 -4.90 -30.04
N VAL A 417 8.76 -5.40 -29.04
CA VAL A 417 8.62 -6.79 -28.58
C VAL A 417 7.28 -6.95 -27.84
N GLY A 418 6.92 -6.00 -27.00
CA GLY A 418 5.63 -5.91 -26.33
C GLY A 418 4.47 -5.84 -27.31
N MET A 419 4.61 -5.06 -28.40
CA MET A 419 3.61 -5.01 -29.47
C MET A 419 3.40 -6.38 -30.13
N VAL A 420 4.48 -7.08 -30.50
CA VAL A 420 4.40 -8.44 -31.09
C VAL A 420 3.74 -9.43 -30.13
N ARG A 421 4.14 -9.40 -28.85
CA ARG A 421 3.58 -10.28 -27.81
C ARG A 421 2.08 -10.09 -27.67
N LEU A 422 1.61 -8.85 -27.56
CA LEU A 422 0.17 -8.58 -27.42
C LEU A 422 -0.59 -8.91 -28.71
N LEU A 423 -0.05 -8.56 -29.89
CA LEU A 423 -0.66 -8.91 -31.18
C LEU A 423 -0.90 -10.41 -31.34
N ALA A 424 0.02 -11.24 -30.84
CA ALA A 424 -0.12 -12.70 -30.87
C ALA A 424 -1.22 -13.25 -29.94
N LEU A 425 -1.72 -12.42 -29.01
CA LEU A 425 -2.66 -12.81 -27.96
C LEU A 425 -4.06 -12.21 -28.12
N PHE A 426 -4.27 -11.21 -28.98
CA PHE A 426 -5.59 -10.58 -29.17
C PHE A 426 -6.69 -11.60 -29.48
N ASP A 427 -6.44 -12.53 -30.40
CA ASP A 427 -7.41 -13.55 -30.81
C ASP A 427 -7.54 -14.71 -29.82
N LYS A 428 -6.75 -14.71 -28.74
CA LYS A 428 -6.82 -15.72 -27.68
C LYS A 428 -7.77 -15.31 -26.55
N LEU A 429 -8.12 -14.03 -26.45
CA LEU A 429 -8.99 -13.55 -25.37
C LEU A 429 -10.41 -14.12 -25.51
N ASP A 430 -10.75 -15.02 -24.60
CA ASP A 430 -12.11 -15.53 -24.41
C ASP A 430 -12.60 -15.09 -23.01
N LEU A 431 -13.54 -14.14 -22.98
CA LEU A 431 -14.09 -13.61 -21.73
C LEU A 431 -14.92 -14.63 -20.96
N ASP A 432 -15.58 -15.59 -21.64
CA ASP A 432 -16.30 -16.66 -20.97
C ASP A 432 -15.34 -17.64 -20.30
N GLN A 433 -14.21 -17.92 -20.95
CA GLN A 433 -13.14 -18.68 -20.31
C GLN A 433 -12.63 -17.98 -19.06
N VAL A 434 -12.39 -16.66 -19.09
CA VAL A 434 -11.94 -15.92 -17.90
C VAL A 434 -12.96 -16.03 -16.76
N ARG A 435 -14.26 -15.91 -17.05
CA ARG A 435 -15.32 -16.07 -16.05
C ARG A 435 -15.32 -17.47 -15.45
N ARG A 436 -15.28 -18.52 -16.28
CA ARG A 436 -15.23 -19.91 -15.80
C ARG A 436 -14.01 -20.19 -14.92
N THR A 437 -12.82 -19.75 -15.36
CA THR A 437 -11.57 -19.87 -14.59
C THR A 437 -11.70 -19.16 -13.23
N GLY A 438 -12.22 -17.94 -13.24
CA GLY A 438 -12.46 -17.14 -12.05
C GLY A 438 -13.45 -17.75 -11.06
N GLU A 439 -14.59 -18.25 -11.57
CA GLU A 439 -15.62 -18.91 -10.78
C GLU A 439 -15.10 -20.16 -10.08
N GLN A 440 -14.33 -21.00 -10.78
CA GLN A 440 -13.71 -22.18 -10.19
C GLN A 440 -12.74 -21.80 -9.05
N ALA A 441 -11.84 -20.85 -9.30
CA ALA A 441 -10.88 -20.41 -8.30
C ALA A 441 -11.58 -19.78 -7.08
N LYS A 442 -12.58 -18.93 -7.32
CA LYS A 442 -13.36 -18.27 -6.27
C LYS A 442 -14.14 -19.27 -5.43
N ALA A 443 -14.81 -20.24 -6.04
CA ALA A 443 -15.54 -21.29 -5.32
C ALA A 443 -14.63 -22.11 -4.40
N GLY A 444 -13.41 -22.40 -4.85
CA GLY A 444 -12.39 -23.06 -4.04
C GLY A 444 -11.90 -22.22 -2.87
N LEU A 445 -11.61 -20.93 -3.09
CA LEU A 445 -11.25 -20.00 -2.03
C LEU A 445 -12.37 -19.84 -1.00
N GLU A 446 -13.62 -19.75 -1.44
CA GLU A 446 -14.79 -19.69 -0.56
C GLU A 446 -14.98 -20.98 0.25
N ALA A 447 -14.69 -22.14 -0.33
CA ALA A 447 -14.71 -23.41 0.39
C ALA A 447 -13.65 -23.43 1.51
N LEU A 448 -12.41 -23.01 1.21
CA LEU A 448 -11.36 -22.86 2.21
C LEU A 448 -11.74 -21.85 3.30
N ALA A 449 -12.30 -20.70 2.93
CA ALA A 449 -12.75 -19.70 3.89
C ALA A 449 -13.91 -20.20 4.77
N ARG A 450 -14.80 -21.06 4.25
CA ARG A 450 -15.84 -21.71 5.05
C ARG A 450 -15.29 -22.74 6.03
N GLN A 451 -14.23 -23.44 5.64
CA GLN A 451 -13.58 -24.48 6.45
C GLN A 451 -12.66 -23.90 7.53
N TYR A 452 -11.89 -22.87 7.21
CA TYR A 452 -10.91 -22.23 8.10
C TYR A 452 -11.29 -20.78 8.41
N ARG A 453 -12.50 -20.57 8.93
CA ARG A 453 -13.09 -19.23 9.20
C ARG A 453 -12.28 -18.41 10.20
N GLU A 454 -11.54 -19.08 11.06
CA GLU A 454 -10.64 -18.49 12.04
C GLU A 454 -9.37 -17.92 11.41
N ILE A 455 -9.01 -18.34 10.18
CA ILE A 455 -7.84 -17.87 9.44
C ILE A 455 -8.23 -16.94 8.30
N LEU A 456 -9.18 -17.37 7.46
CA LEU A 456 -9.55 -16.72 6.21
C LEU A 456 -10.93 -16.07 6.28
N LYS A 457 -11.09 -14.90 5.65
CA LYS A 457 -12.39 -14.26 5.43
C LYS A 457 -12.41 -13.43 4.16
N ASN A 458 -13.59 -12.93 3.80
CA ASN A 458 -13.77 -11.89 2.79
C ASN A 458 -13.17 -12.26 1.41
N VAL A 459 -13.48 -13.46 0.92
CA VAL A 459 -13.16 -13.84 -0.47
C VAL A 459 -13.94 -12.93 -1.41
N ARG A 460 -13.24 -12.26 -2.32
CA ARG A 460 -13.81 -11.22 -3.19
C ARG A 460 -13.05 -11.11 -4.50
N GLY A 461 -13.59 -10.31 -5.41
CA GLY A 461 -13.05 -10.10 -6.75
C GLY A 461 -14.01 -10.51 -7.87
N ALA A 462 -13.59 -10.22 -9.09
CA ALA A 462 -14.32 -10.49 -10.32
C ALA A 462 -13.40 -11.13 -11.36
N GLY A 463 -13.93 -12.02 -12.19
CA GLY A 463 -13.14 -12.83 -13.12
C GLY A 463 -11.99 -13.53 -12.40
N VAL A 464 -10.77 -13.41 -12.92
CA VAL A 464 -9.57 -13.97 -12.29
C VAL A 464 -8.88 -13.00 -11.33
N MET A 465 -9.39 -11.78 -11.13
CA MET A 465 -8.85 -10.82 -10.16
C MET A 465 -9.43 -11.08 -8.76
N LEU A 466 -8.92 -12.08 -8.06
CA LEU A 466 -9.44 -12.51 -6.76
C LEU A 466 -8.50 -12.18 -5.61
N GLY A 467 -9.07 -12.03 -4.43
CA GLY A 467 -8.33 -11.90 -3.18
C GLY A 467 -9.15 -12.34 -1.98
N PHE A 468 -8.46 -12.58 -0.87
CA PHE A 468 -9.06 -12.91 0.42
C PHE A 468 -8.26 -12.27 1.54
N ASP A 469 -8.91 -12.02 2.68
CA ASP A 469 -8.23 -11.51 3.87
C ASP A 469 -7.85 -12.65 4.81
N VAL A 470 -6.72 -12.48 5.48
CA VAL A 470 -6.43 -13.20 6.72
C VAL A 470 -6.95 -12.40 7.93
N MET A 471 -7.30 -13.10 9.00
CA MET A 471 -7.86 -12.46 10.20
C MET A 471 -6.92 -11.44 10.85
N ARG A 472 -5.62 -11.76 10.89
CA ARG A 472 -4.57 -10.90 11.46
C ARG A 472 -3.51 -10.55 10.41
N ALA A 473 -2.97 -9.33 10.49
CA ALA A 473 -1.98 -8.84 9.53
C ALA A 473 -0.69 -9.66 9.54
N ASP A 474 -0.23 -10.10 10.71
CA ASP A 474 0.98 -10.94 10.87
C ASP A 474 0.83 -12.31 10.21
N TRP A 475 -0.39 -12.84 10.10
CA TRP A 475 -0.62 -14.12 9.42
C TRP A 475 -0.55 -14.03 7.90
N ARG A 476 -0.65 -12.83 7.32
CA ARG A 476 -0.63 -12.68 5.86
C ARG A 476 0.72 -13.13 5.31
N ASP A 477 1.80 -12.62 5.89
CA ASP A 477 3.16 -12.91 5.45
C ASP A 477 3.55 -14.33 5.85
N ALA A 478 3.17 -14.78 7.05
CA ALA A 478 3.38 -16.15 7.50
C ALA A 478 2.69 -17.21 6.63
N LEU A 479 1.46 -16.93 6.16
CA LEU A 479 0.73 -17.81 5.24
C LEU A 479 1.35 -17.77 3.83
N ARG A 480 1.75 -16.58 3.35
CA ARG A 480 2.43 -16.42 2.07
C ARG A 480 3.73 -17.22 2.04
N GLU A 481 4.52 -17.16 3.11
CA GLU A 481 5.78 -17.90 3.22
C GLU A 481 5.55 -19.41 3.25
N ARG A 482 4.58 -19.91 4.03
CA ARG A 482 4.20 -21.34 4.06
C ARG A 482 3.71 -21.83 2.69
N ALA A 483 2.91 -21.01 1.99
CA ALA A 483 2.52 -21.31 0.62
C ALA A 483 3.74 -21.37 -0.31
N PHE A 484 4.67 -20.43 -0.19
CA PHE A 484 5.89 -20.39 -0.99
C PHE A 484 6.78 -21.62 -0.76
N ARG A 485 6.99 -22.04 0.49
CA ARG A 485 7.72 -23.25 0.88
C ARG A 485 7.15 -24.53 0.25
N ARG A 486 5.86 -24.52 -0.07
CA ARG A 486 5.16 -25.61 -0.77
C ARG A 486 5.06 -25.42 -2.28
N GLY A 487 5.65 -24.36 -2.82
CA GLY A 487 5.69 -24.08 -4.24
C GLY A 487 4.57 -23.19 -4.76
N LEU A 488 3.83 -22.46 -3.92
CA LEU A 488 2.78 -21.52 -4.36
C LEU A 488 3.19 -20.06 -4.13
N VAL A 489 3.22 -19.27 -5.20
CA VAL A 489 3.48 -17.83 -5.13
C VAL A 489 2.16 -17.07 -5.04
N LEU A 490 2.03 -16.27 -3.97
CA LEU A 490 0.92 -15.34 -3.73
C LEU A 490 1.45 -13.93 -3.52
N LEU A 491 0.66 -12.92 -3.91
CA LEU A 491 1.05 -11.52 -3.74
C LEU A 491 0.29 -10.86 -2.57
N PRO A 492 0.97 -10.11 -1.70
CA PRO A 492 0.31 -9.35 -0.65
C PRO A 492 -0.44 -8.14 -1.23
N ALA A 493 -1.48 -7.71 -0.54
CA ALA A 493 -2.22 -6.49 -0.85
C ALA A 493 -2.82 -5.88 0.43
N GLY A 494 -2.84 -4.55 0.52
CA GLY A 494 -3.21 -3.84 1.76
C GLY A 494 -2.48 -4.40 2.98
N ASP A 495 -3.15 -4.42 4.13
CA ASP A 495 -2.56 -4.90 5.39
C ASP A 495 -2.84 -6.38 5.67
N ARG A 496 -3.90 -6.95 5.10
CA ARG A 496 -4.39 -8.30 5.44
C ARG A 496 -4.74 -9.17 4.24
N ALA A 497 -4.66 -8.66 3.02
CA ALA A 497 -5.12 -9.41 1.85
C ALA A 497 -3.97 -10.16 1.16
N LEU A 498 -4.30 -11.35 0.64
CA LEU A 498 -3.51 -12.06 -0.35
C LEU A 498 -4.29 -12.09 -1.67
N ARG A 499 -3.59 -11.85 -2.77
CA ARG A 499 -4.12 -11.95 -4.12
C ARG A 499 -4.00 -13.39 -4.61
N PHE A 500 -5.00 -13.81 -5.36
CA PHE A 500 -5.05 -15.09 -6.05
C PHE A 500 -5.51 -14.83 -7.48
N TYR A 501 -4.55 -14.63 -8.37
CA TYR A 501 -4.73 -14.23 -9.76
C TYR A 501 -4.31 -15.36 -10.71
N PRO A 502 -5.21 -16.30 -11.03
CA PRO A 502 -4.99 -17.22 -12.13
C PRO A 502 -4.76 -16.47 -13.45
N ARG A 503 -4.07 -17.11 -14.39
CA ARG A 503 -4.09 -16.73 -15.82
C ARG A 503 -5.48 -17.00 -16.41
N TYR A 504 -5.82 -16.34 -17.51
CA TYR A 504 -7.15 -16.36 -18.14
C TYR A 504 -7.61 -17.78 -18.50
N ASP A 505 -6.67 -18.60 -18.96
CA ASP A 505 -6.85 -19.98 -19.40
C ASP A 505 -6.06 -20.98 -18.53
N THR A 506 -5.94 -20.68 -17.23
CA THR A 506 -5.31 -21.60 -16.26
C THR A 506 -6.09 -22.91 -16.26
N GLU A 507 -5.38 -24.03 -16.40
CA GLU A 507 -6.01 -25.35 -16.38
C GLU A 507 -6.68 -25.63 -15.02
N PRO A 508 -7.87 -26.26 -14.99
CA PRO A 508 -8.55 -26.61 -13.75
C PRO A 508 -7.69 -27.40 -12.76
N SER A 509 -6.80 -28.28 -13.27
CA SER A 509 -5.86 -29.06 -12.45
C SER A 509 -4.88 -28.16 -11.69
N ALA A 510 -4.34 -27.13 -12.33
CA ALA A 510 -3.44 -26.17 -11.69
C ALA A 510 -4.17 -25.31 -10.64
N ILE A 511 -5.42 -24.92 -10.87
CA ILE A 511 -6.22 -24.21 -9.86
C ILE A 511 -6.44 -25.11 -8.63
N ASN A 512 -6.82 -26.36 -8.84
CA ASN A 512 -7.03 -27.32 -7.76
C ASN A 512 -5.74 -27.60 -6.98
N GLU A 513 -4.60 -27.67 -7.68
CA GLU A 513 -3.28 -27.82 -7.06
C GLU A 513 -2.92 -26.60 -6.19
N ALA A 514 -3.10 -25.38 -6.68
CA ALA A 514 -2.87 -24.16 -5.90
C ALA A 514 -3.76 -24.10 -4.65
N LEU A 515 -5.04 -24.45 -4.77
CA LEU A 515 -5.96 -24.51 -3.63
C LEU A 515 -5.55 -25.59 -2.61
N SER A 516 -5.06 -26.73 -3.08
CA SER A 516 -4.54 -27.80 -2.21
C SER A 516 -3.28 -27.36 -1.48
N ILE A 517 -2.34 -26.70 -2.17
CA ILE A 517 -1.13 -26.13 -1.54
C ILE A 517 -1.52 -25.07 -0.51
N LEU A 518 -2.46 -24.19 -0.84
CA LEU A 518 -2.95 -23.16 0.09
C LEU A 518 -3.60 -23.79 1.32
N ARG A 519 -4.41 -24.84 1.16
CA ARG A 519 -4.98 -25.62 2.28
C ARG A 519 -3.89 -26.15 3.20
N LEU A 520 -2.88 -26.81 2.65
CA LEU A 520 -1.76 -27.35 3.42
C LEU A 520 -0.96 -26.25 4.13
N ALA A 521 -0.79 -25.08 3.50
CA ALA A 521 -0.14 -23.93 4.13
C ALA A 521 -0.96 -23.33 5.29
N ILE A 522 -2.29 -23.40 5.22
CA ILE A 522 -3.19 -23.03 6.34
C ILE A 522 -3.06 -24.07 7.47
N GLU A 523 -3.01 -25.35 7.14
CA GLU A 523 -2.81 -26.44 8.11
C GLU A 523 -1.46 -26.27 8.82
N ASP A 524 -0.36 -25.97 8.12
CA ASP A 524 0.95 -25.66 8.75
C ASP A 524 0.89 -24.45 9.69
N LEU A 525 0.03 -23.47 9.39
CA LEU A 525 -0.16 -22.29 10.25
C LEU A 525 -0.94 -22.65 11.53
N LEU A 526 -1.79 -23.67 11.47
CA LEU A 526 -2.56 -24.20 12.60
C LEU A 526 -1.75 -25.22 13.41
N ASP A 527 -1.07 -26.17 12.76
CA ASP A 527 -0.23 -27.20 13.37
C ASP A 527 1.04 -26.61 13.97
N GLY A 528 1.56 -25.52 13.39
CA GLY A 528 2.57 -24.70 14.05
C GLY A 528 2.10 -24.11 15.40
N ARG A 529 0.80 -24.13 15.72
CA ARG A 529 0.30 -23.86 17.09
C ARG A 529 0.29 -25.10 17.99
N LEU A 530 0.28 -26.30 17.43
CA LEU A 530 0.28 -27.58 18.15
C LEU A 530 1.70 -28.13 18.40
N ALA A 531 2.65 -27.91 17.47
CA ALA A 531 4.04 -28.34 17.59
C ALA A 531 4.94 -27.31 18.32
N SER A 532 4.54 -26.03 18.38
CA SER A 532 5.31 -24.95 19.03
C SER A 532 5.07 -24.89 20.55
N ALA A 533 5.30 -26.00 21.24
CA ALA A 533 5.55 -26.00 22.70
C ALA A 533 7.05 -25.98 23.01
N ALA A 534 7.94 -26.04 22.02
CA ALA A 534 9.37 -25.92 22.23
C ALA A 534 10.04 -25.11 21.10
N THR A 535 10.90 -24.18 21.52
CA THR A 535 11.79 -23.33 20.70
C THR A 535 11.11 -22.16 19.98
N MET A 536 10.64 -21.18 20.78
CA MET A 536 10.35 -19.83 20.28
C MET A 536 11.66 -19.06 20.07
N VAL A 537 12.11 -18.95 18.82
CA VAL A 537 12.83 -17.75 18.38
C VAL A 537 11.75 -16.70 18.11
N LEU A 538 11.63 -15.76 19.03
CA LEU A 538 10.51 -14.83 19.13
C LEU A 538 10.73 -13.64 18.20
N GLU A 539 10.42 -13.80 16.90
CA GLU A 539 10.18 -12.63 16.05
C GLU A 539 8.84 -11.99 16.42
N THR A 540 8.90 -10.69 16.58
CA THR A 540 7.94 -9.89 17.33
C THR A 540 6.64 -9.66 16.56
N ARG A 541 5.53 -10.11 17.15
CA ARG A 541 4.16 -9.72 16.78
C ARG A 541 3.86 -8.30 17.27
N VAL A 542 3.71 -7.33 16.37
CA VAL A 542 3.12 -6.02 16.70
C VAL A 542 1.61 -6.10 16.50
N GLY A 543 0.92 -6.71 17.48
CA GLY A 543 -0.52 -6.63 17.64
C GLY A 543 -0.82 -5.94 18.97
N THR A 544 -1.73 -4.97 18.96
CA THR A 544 -2.02 -4.11 20.11
C THR A 544 -2.64 -4.93 21.25
N LEU A 545 -1.90 -5.13 22.34
CA LEU A 545 -2.34 -5.77 23.58
C LEU A 545 -2.17 -4.78 24.73
N ALA A 546 -3.11 -4.77 25.67
CA ALA A 546 -2.86 -4.20 26.99
C ALA A 546 -1.88 -5.13 27.72
N ILE A 547 -0.85 -4.55 28.35
CA ILE A 547 0.18 -5.26 29.11
C ILE A 547 -0.11 -5.02 30.60
N PRO A 548 -0.68 -6.00 31.30
CA PRO A 548 -0.97 -5.86 32.72
C PRO A 548 0.30 -5.51 33.51
N LEU A 549 0.21 -4.59 34.49
CA LEU A 549 1.38 -4.13 35.25
C LEU A 549 2.06 -5.26 36.05
N ASP A 550 1.32 -6.29 36.44
CA ASP A 550 1.82 -7.48 37.13
C ASP A 550 2.63 -8.43 36.23
N THR A 551 2.51 -8.30 34.89
CA THR A 551 3.31 -9.06 33.92
C THR A 551 4.58 -8.32 33.51
N VAL A 552 4.83 -7.13 34.06
CA VAL A 552 6.01 -6.34 33.73
C VAL A 552 7.18 -6.64 34.69
N GLU A 553 8.36 -6.78 34.13
CA GLU A 553 9.63 -6.81 34.83
C GLU A 553 10.30 -5.44 34.74
N ILE A 554 10.78 -4.94 35.89
CA ILE A 554 11.53 -3.69 35.96
C ILE A 554 13.00 -3.97 35.63
N VAL A 555 13.50 -3.31 34.60
CA VAL A 555 14.88 -3.42 34.13
C VAL A 555 15.63 -2.15 34.49
N ASP A 556 16.77 -2.30 35.17
CA ASP A 556 17.67 -1.19 35.45
C ASP A 556 18.52 -0.86 34.24
N LEU A 557 18.41 0.36 33.72
CA LEU A 557 19.20 0.79 32.57
C LEU A 557 20.56 1.36 32.98
N THR A 558 20.79 1.68 34.24
CA THR A 558 22.08 2.23 34.72
C THR A 558 22.67 1.28 35.78
N PRO A 559 23.72 0.47 35.46
CA PRO A 559 24.71 0.60 34.37
C PRO A 559 24.44 -0.24 33.08
N GLY A 560 23.26 -0.85 32.93
CA GLY A 560 22.94 -1.83 31.87
C GLY A 560 22.63 -1.28 30.46
N PHE A 561 22.83 0.01 30.19
CA PHE A 561 22.28 0.69 29.00
C PHE A 561 22.72 0.04 27.67
N GLU A 562 23.99 -0.29 27.51
CA GLU A 562 24.53 -0.89 26.27
C GLU A 562 23.84 -2.22 25.91
N THR A 563 23.40 -2.99 26.90
CA THR A 563 22.70 -4.26 26.67
C THR A 563 21.28 -4.05 26.11
N HIS A 564 20.71 -2.86 26.32
CA HIS A 564 19.32 -2.54 25.99
C HIS A 564 19.17 -1.46 24.91
N LYS A 565 20.27 -0.82 24.50
CA LYS A 565 20.36 0.25 23.52
C LYS A 565 19.59 0.00 22.22
N LEU A 566 19.69 -1.21 21.66
CA LEU A 566 18.96 -1.55 20.43
C LEU A 566 17.44 -1.61 20.64
N GLN A 567 16.97 -2.13 21.78
CA GLN A 567 15.54 -2.18 22.10
C GLN A 567 14.99 -0.78 22.41
N ILE A 568 15.76 0.06 23.09
CA ILE A 568 15.44 1.48 23.33
C ILE A 568 15.31 2.23 22.00
N ARG A 569 16.26 2.02 21.07
CA ARG A 569 16.19 2.57 19.71
C ARG A 569 14.91 2.17 18.99
N THR A 570 14.49 0.92 19.14
CA THR A 570 13.24 0.43 18.55
C THR A 570 12.03 1.15 19.12
N ILE A 571 11.96 1.34 20.44
CA ILE A 571 10.87 2.11 21.08
C ILE A 571 10.82 3.54 20.55
N GLU A 572 11.97 4.21 20.51
CA GLU A 572 12.13 5.57 19.96
C GLU A 572 11.67 5.67 18.50
N GLN A 573 12.08 4.72 17.66
CA GLN A 573 11.73 4.72 16.24
C GLN A 573 10.26 4.38 15.99
N GLU A 574 9.68 3.47 16.77
CA GLU A 574 8.27 3.13 16.66
C GLU A 574 7.39 4.30 17.16
N ARG A 575 7.77 4.97 18.26
CA ARG A 575 7.00 6.07 18.86
C ARG A 575 7.10 7.37 18.06
N TYR A 576 8.31 7.76 17.67
CA TYR A 576 8.57 9.10 17.09
C TYR A 576 8.99 9.07 15.62
N GLY A 577 9.10 7.88 15.00
CA GLY A 577 9.56 7.74 13.62
C GLY A 577 11.09 7.70 13.49
N THR A 578 11.64 7.73 12.28
CA THR A 578 13.10 7.83 12.09
C THR A 578 13.54 9.28 12.11
N LEU A 579 14.74 9.60 12.63
CA LEU A 579 15.31 10.96 12.65
C LEU A 579 15.27 11.68 11.28
N ALA A 580 15.35 10.93 10.17
CA ALA A 580 15.22 11.44 8.80
C ALA A 580 13.83 11.97 8.42
N GLN A 581 12.82 11.82 9.29
CA GLN A 581 11.45 12.30 9.10
C GLN A 581 11.26 13.75 9.58
N TYR A 582 12.20 14.30 10.35
CA TYR A 582 12.15 15.70 10.78
C TYR A 582 12.60 16.65 9.65
N PRO A 583 11.95 17.82 9.48
CA PRO A 583 12.30 18.78 8.44
C PRO A 583 13.78 19.21 8.47
N PRO A 584 14.45 19.43 7.33
CA PRO A 584 15.87 19.78 7.28
C PRO A 584 16.22 21.07 8.04
N ASP A 585 15.29 22.01 8.16
CA ASP A 585 15.41 23.24 8.95
C ASP A 585 15.39 22.98 10.47
N VAL A 586 14.62 21.99 10.94
CA VAL A 586 14.68 21.50 12.33
C VAL A 586 16.05 20.89 12.61
N LEU A 587 16.58 20.07 11.68
CA LEU A 587 17.89 19.45 11.81
C LEU A 587 19.07 20.44 11.66
N ARG A 588 18.89 21.56 10.92
CA ARG A 588 19.92 22.58 10.66
C ARG A 588 19.97 23.70 11.70
N ALA A 589 18.89 23.96 12.42
CA ALA A 589 18.81 25.04 13.41
C ALA A 589 19.43 24.65 14.77
N GLU A 590 20.16 23.54 14.86
CA GLU A 590 20.61 22.88 16.10
C GLU A 590 19.47 22.56 17.11
N ARG A 591 18.21 22.81 16.73
CA ARG A 591 17.01 22.45 17.50
C ARG A 591 16.71 20.97 17.30
N ARG A 592 17.35 20.13 18.11
CA ARG A 592 17.16 18.67 18.10
C ARG A 592 15.69 18.34 18.39
N PRO A 593 15.09 17.33 17.74
CA PRO A 593 13.72 16.93 18.05
C PRO A 593 13.66 16.36 19.47
N LEU A 594 13.14 17.14 20.42
CA LEU A 594 13.30 16.94 21.88
C LEU A 594 12.65 15.69 22.49
N LEU A 595 12.09 14.81 21.68
CA LEU A 595 11.51 13.54 22.16
C LEU A 595 12.19 12.33 21.57
N GLN A 596 12.94 12.50 20.48
CA GLN A 596 13.75 11.45 19.90
C GLN A 596 15.23 11.81 20.02
N PHE A 597 15.83 11.34 21.10
CA PHE A 597 17.24 11.56 21.34
C PHE A 597 18.08 10.58 20.51
N PRO A 598 19.16 11.06 19.87
CA PRO A 598 20.19 10.17 19.33
C PRO A 598 20.66 9.21 20.41
N LEU A 599 20.93 7.96 20.04
CA LEU A 599 21.37 6.95 21.01
C LEU A 599 22.63 7.37 21.76
N GLU A 600 23.50 8.13 21.09
CA GLU A 600 24.72 8.68 21.66
C GLU A 600 24.43 9.68 22.79
N THR A 601 23.31 10.41 22.72
CA THR A 601 22.88 11.35 23.77
C THR A 601 22.28 10.61 24.96
N LEU A 602 21.48 9.57 24.71
CA LEU A 602 20.94 8.71 25.77
C LEU A 602 22.05 7.93 26.47
N GLU A 603 23.04 7.43 25.72
CA GLU A 603 24.22 6.75 26.25
C GLU A 603 25.08 7.68 27.10
N ALA A 604 25.30 8.92 26.64
CA ALA A 604 26.00 9.94 27.43
C ALA A 604 25.24 10.26 28.74
N THR A 605 23.91 10.35 28.69
CA THR A 605 23.07 10.56 29.88
C THR A 605 23.16 9.37 30.83
N ALA A 606 23.05 8.14 30.32
CA ALA A 606 23.15 6.91 31.11
C ALA A 606 24.54 6.71 31.75
N SER A 607 25.58 7.31 31.16
CA SER A 607 26.95 7.27 31.69
C SER A 607 27.20 8.27 32.82
N SER A 608 26.24 9.16 33.12
CA SER A 608 26.34 10.08 34.25
C SER A 608 26.29 9.31 35.59
N PRO A 609 27.17 9.63 36.56
CA PRO A 609 27.18 8.98 37.88
C PRO A 609 25.86 9.08 38.66
N SER A 610 25.03 10.07 38.32
CA SER A 610 23.72 10.34 38.94
C SER A 610 22.54 9.94 38.04
N ALA A 611 22.80 9.20 36.95
CA ALA A 611 21.77 8.79 36.02
C ALA A 611 20.83 7.75 36.61
N ILE A 612 19.53 7.95 36.38
CA ILE A 612 18.50 6.97 36.73
C ILE A 612 17.79 6.60 35.44
N GLY A 613 17.94 5.34 35.03
CA GLY A 613 17.25 4.80 33.87
C GLY A 613 16.47 3.54 34.22
N ILE A 614 15.21 3.47 33.80
CA ILE A 614 14.30 2.36 34.09
C ILE A 614 13.61 1.96 32.81
N ALA A 615 13.55 0.66 32.52
CA ALA A 615 12.69 0.14 31.46
C ALA A 615 11.70 -0.89 32.00
N LEU A 616 10.56 -0.96 31.35
CA LEU A 616 9.54 -1.97 31.58
C LEU A 616 9.69 -3.05 30.51
N ARG A 617 9.93 -4.29 30.93
CA ARG A 617 9.97 -5.46 30.06
C ARG A 617 8.72 -6.28 30.26
N ASP A 618 8.00 -6.57 29.19
CA ASP A 618 6.91 -7.55 29.28
C ASP A 618 7.48 -8.96 29.47
N ARG A 619 7.12 -9.65 30.56
CA ARG A 619 7.59 -11.01 30.85
C ARG A 619 7.11 -12.04 29.83
N VAL A 620 6.00 -11.76 29.14
CA VAL A 620 5.42 -12.68 28.14
C VAL A 620 6.20 -12.61 26.83
N SER A 621 6.48 -11.41 26.34
CA SER A 621 7.22 -11.21 25.08
C SER A 621 8.72 -11.03 25.23
N ALA A 622 9.22 -10.83 26.46
CA ALA A 622 10.60 -10.44 26.79
C ALA A 622 11.07 -9.12 26.16
N ARG A 623 10.17 -8.31 25.58
CA ARG A 623 10.49 -7.02 24.95
C ARG A 623 10.41 -5.88 25.95
N LEU A 624 11.27 -4.87 25.79
CA LEU A 624 11.02 -3.57 26.40
C LEU A 624 9.79 -2.91 25.75
N VAL A 625 8.88 -2.44 26.59
CA VAL A 625 7.58 -1.88 26.18
C VAL A 625 7.43 -0.41 26.54
N GLY A 626 8.32 0.08 27.41
CA GLY A 626 8.53 1.49 27.68
C GLY A 626 9.78 1.70 28.51
N TYR A 627 10.30 2.93 28.51
CA TYR A 627 11.46 3.30 29.30
C TYR A 627 11.44 4.78 29.70
N THR A 628 12.26 5.11 30.69
CA THR A 628 12.55 6.47 31.13
C THR A 628 14.03 6.58 31.50
N LEU A 629 14.65 7.74 31.23
CA LEU A 629 16.05 8.02 31.52
C LEU A 629 16.25 9.50 31.82
N GLY A 630 17.03 9.81 32.85
CA GLY A 630 17.42 11.18 33.19
C GLY A 630 18.65 11.22 34.09
N SER A 631 19.11 12.42 34.43
CA SER A 631 20.26 12.62 35.32
C SER A 631 20.21 13.96 36.07
N ALA A 632 21.12 14.14 37.02
CA ALA A 632 21.30 15.42 37.74
C ALA A 632 22.18 16.44 37.00
N LEU A 633 22.99 15.97 36.04
CA LEU A 633 24.00 16.80 35.37
C LEU A 633 23.37 17.61 34.25
N GLU A 634 23.54 18.92 34.32
CA GLU A 634 23.08 19.88 33.31
C GLU A 634 24.02 19.86 32.10
N ASN A 635 23.75 18.97 31.16
CA ASN A 635 24.34 18.99 29.82
C ASN A 635 23.24 18.72 28.79
N HIS A 636 22.18 19.51 28.85
CA HIS A 636 20.97 19.26 28.07
C HIS A 636 20.65 20.51 27.24
N ASP A 637 20.77 20.40 25.91
CA ASP A 637 20.30 21.38 24.91
C ASP A 637 18.75 21.41 24.84
N GLU A 638 18.07 21.19 25.96
CA GLU A 638 16.62 21.02 26.02
C GLU A 638 15.87 22.36 26.16
N GLU A 639 14.83 22.54 25.35
CA GLU A 639 14.01 23.74 25.32
C GLU A 639 13.17 23.83 26.60
N GLY A 640 13.41 24.88 27.40
CA GLY A 640 12.72 25.12 28.67
C GLY A 640 13.57 24.87 29.91
N VAL A 641 14.72 24.19 29.82
CA VAL A 641 15.63 23.95 30.95
C VAL A 641 16.09 25.26 31.60
N ALA A 642 16.41 26.28 30.80
CA ALA A 642 16.82 27.59 31.31
C ALA A 642 15.69 28.37 32.03
N SER A 643 14.45 27.90 31.93
CA SER A 643 13.31 28.46 32.64
C SER A 643 13.12 27.83 34.03
N ASP A 644 13.89 26.80 34.39
CA ASP A 644 13.86 26.18 35.71
C ASP A 644 14.44 27.11 36.79
N PRO A 645 13.67 27.51 37.81
CA PRO A 645 14.16 28.37 38.89
C PRO A 645 15.27 27.73 39.76
N HIS A 646 15.40 26.40 39.75
CA HIS A 646 16.44 25.66 40.47
C HIS A 646 17.59 25.19 39.57
N PHE A 647 17.69 25.76 38.36
CA PHE A 647 18.78 25.48 37.44
C PHE A 647 20.14 25.77 38.09
N GLY A 648 21.03 24.77 38.08
CA GLY A 648 22.38 24.77 38.63
C GLY A 648 22.49 24.29 40.08
N GLU A 649 21.37 24.06 40.78
CA GLU A 649 21.37 23.77 42.22
C GLU A 649 21.71 22.32 42.58
N ASN A 650 21.86 21.43 41.59
CA ASN A 650 22.09 19.97 41.75
C ASN A 650 21.03 19.25 42.61
N ASN A 651 19.86 19.87 42.83
CA ASN A 651 18.74 19.34 43.59
C ASN A 651 17.55 18.92 42.69
N THR A 652 17.68 19.11 41.39
CA THR A 652 16.67 18.79 40.38
C THR A 652 17.12 17.59 39.57
N PHE A 653 16.23 16.60 39.44
CA PHE A 653 16.39 15.51 38.50
C PHE A 653 15.77 15.90 37.15
N TYR A 654 16.60 16.00 36.11
CA TYR A 654 16.11 16.30 34.77
C TYR A 654 15.74 14.99 34.07
N LEU A 655 14.44 14.78 33.87
CA LEU A 655 13.95 13.66 33.10
C LEU A 655 14.11 13.99 31.61
N HIS A 656 15.12 13.36 31.02
CA HIS A 656 15.58 13.59 29.66
C HIS A 656 14.70 12.90 28.62
N ALA A 657 14.39 11.61 28.82
CA ALA A 657 13.62 10.82 27.85
C ALA A 657 12.59 9.91 28.53
N MET A 658 11.41 9.80 27.92
CA MET A 658 10.41 8.80 28.27
C MET A 658 9.60 8.41 27.04
N ALA A 659 9.49 7.11 26.78
CA ALA A 659 8.69 6.61 25.67
C ALA A 659 8.06 5.25 25.99
N THR A 660 6.87 5.01 25.44
CA THR A 660 6.19 3.71 25.43
C THR A 660 5.90 3.30 24.00
N LEU A 661 5.87 1.99 23.73
CA LEU A 661 5.51 1.47 22.42
C LEU A 661 4.08 1.90 22.05
N PRO A 662 3.84 2.51 20.86
CA PRO A 662 2.49 2.89 20.41
C PRO A 662 1.56 1.70 20.24
N SER A 663 2.13 0.50 20.15
CA SER A 663 1.41 -0.76 20.05
C SER A 663 0.87 -1.25 21.40
N VAL A 664 1.05 -0.54 22.51
CA VAL A 664 0.48 -0.95 23.81
C VAL A 664 -0.81 -0.19 24.11
N GLN A 665 -1.91 -0.90 24.39
CA GLN A 665 -3.23 -0.28 24.58
C GLN A 665 -3.36 0.48 25.91
N ASN A 666 -2.65 0.05 26.96
CA ASN A 666 -2.64 0.68 28.28
C ASN A 666 -1.36 1.52 28.51
N SER A 667 -0.93 2.26 27.48
CA SER A 667 0.26 3.11 27.55
C SER A 667 0.24 4.11 28.70
N VAL A 668 -0.93 4.67 29.04
CA VAL A 668 -1.10 5.60 30.18
C VAL A 668 -0.76 4.92 31.52
N GLU A 669 -1.18 3.67 31.72
CA GLU A 669 -0.87 2.93 32.96
C GLU A 669 0.63 2.65 33.07
N LEU A 670 1.29 2.33 31.95
CA LEU A 670 2.74 2.11 31.89
C LEU A 670 3.53 3.42 32.08
N GLU A 671 3.10 4.52 31.47
CA GLU A 671 3.68 5.86 31.66
C GLU A 671 3.61 6.25 33.15
N ASN A 672 2.46 6.05 33.80
CA ASN A 672 2.30 6.33 35.22
C ASN A 672 3.18 5.43 36.10
N HIS A 673 3.30 4.15 35.75
CA HIS A 673 4.16 3.23 36.49
C HIS A 673 5.65 3.60 36.38
N LEU A 674 6.12 3.97 35.18
CA LEU A 674 7.48 4.48 34.96
C LEU A 674 7.76 5.73 35.80
N LEU A 675 6.83 6.69 35.82
CA LEU A 675 6.97 7.94 36.56
C LEU A 675 7.01 7.73 38.08
N GLU A 676 6.22 6.81 38.63
CA GLU A 676 6.26 6.48 40.07
C GLU A 676 7.56 5.78 40.47
N LEU A 677 8.04 4.83 39.63
CA LEU A 677 9.33 4.17 39.87
C LEU A 677 10.49 5.17 39.81
N LEU A 678 10.46 6.07 38.82
CA LEU A 678 11.45 7.12 38.66
C LEU A 678 11.46 8.05 39.87
N ARG A 679 10.29 8.51 40.31
CA ARG A 679 10.13 9.37 41.49
C ARG A 679 10.73 8.73 42.74
N ALA A 680 10.41 7.47 43.01
CA ALA A 680 10.93 6.76 44.17
C ALA A 680 12.47 6.69 44.15
N ARG A 681 13.08 6.41 42.99
CA ARG A 681 14.53 6.37 42.83
C ARG A 681 15.17 7.75 42.92
N ALA A 682 14.53 8.79 42.36
CA ALA A 682 15.03 10.15 42.43
C ALA A 682 15.04 10.69 43.87
N ILE A 683 13.99 10.42 44.65
CA ILE A 683 13.94 10.76 46.09
C ILE A 683 15.05 10.02 46.84
N ALA A 684 15.24 8.72 46.58
CA ALA A 684 16.27 7.94 47.22
C ALA A 684 17.70 8.42 46.87
N ALA A 685 17.87 8.99 45.67
CA ALA A 685 19.11 9.63 45.23
C ALA A 685 19.30 11.08 45.76
N GLY A 686 18.32 11.60 46.51
CA GLY A 686 18.42 12.90 47.18
C GLY A 686 17.86 14.09 46.40
N PHE A 687 17.15 13.88 45.29
CA PHE A 687 16.55 14.97 44.52
C PHE A 687 15.25 15.47 45.15
N GLY A 688 15.12 16.80 45.26
CA GLY A 688 13.92 17.47 45.72
C GLY A 688 12.88 17.71 44.62
N PHE A 689 13.33 17.87 43.37
CA PHE A 689 12.50 18.25 42.24
C PHE A 689 12.73 17.36 41.01
N LEU A 690 11.73 17.29 40.14
CA LEU A 690 11.84 16.73 38.79
C LEU A 690 11.41 17.77 37.77
N SER A 691 12.22 17.96 36.74
CA SER A 691 11.93 18.85 35.62
C SER A 691 12.01 18.12 34.28
N THR A 692 11.08 18.40 33.37
CA THR A 692 10.98 17.68 32.09
C THR A 692 10.15 18.42 31.05
N LEU A 693 10.51 18.28 29.77
CA LEU A 693 9.65 18.63 28.65
C LEU A 693 8.79 17.43 28.25
N ILE A 694 7.47 17.54 28.35
CA ILE A 694 6.58 16.39 28.15
C ILE A 694 5.23 16.79 27.53
N GLU A 695 4.48 15.83 26.98
CA GLU A 695 3.13 16.07 26.45
C GLU A 695 2.25 16.65 27.56
N ASP A 696 1.62 17.80 27.34
CA ASP A 696 0.87 18.53 28.39
C ASP A 696 -0.30 17.70 28.96
N ARG A 697 -0.80 16.72 28.20
CA ARG A 697 -1.82 15.75 28.66
C ARG A 697 -1.40 14.96 29.91
N LEU A 698 -0.10 14.82 30.19
CA LEU A 698 0.37 14.06 31.35
C LEU A 698 0.12 14.78 32.67
N ARG A 699 -0.29 16.05 32.64
CA ARG A 699 -0.83 16.73 33.82
C ARG A 699 -2.23 16.28 34.19
N ASP A 700 -2.98 15.69 33.25
CA ASP A 700 -4.33 15.17 33.48
C ASP A 700 -4.35 13.64 33.59
N THR A 701 -3.43 12.98 32.89
CA THR A 701 -3.36 11.51 32.78
C THR A 701 -2.26 10.88 33.63
N GLY A 702 -1.34 11.70 34.14
CA GLY A 702 -0.17 11.31 34.91
C GLY A 702 -0.49 10.86 36.35
N PRO A 703 0.54 10.59 37.16
CA PRO A 703 0.36 10.39 38.59
C PRO A 703 -0.11 11.66 39.31
N ALA A 704 -0.84 11.50 40.42
CA ALA A 704 -1.46 12.62 41.15
C ALA A 704 -0.47 13.72 41.58
N TRP A 705 0.79 13.36 41.86
CA TRP A 705 1.83 14.32 42.24
C TRP A 705 2.28 15.21 41.07
N LEU A 706 2.04 14.80 39.83
CA LEU A 706 2.38 15.55 38.62
C LEU A 706 1.26 16.54 38.20
N HIS A 707 0.02 16.32 38.64
CA HIS A 707 -1.11 17.20 38.31
C HIS A 707 -0.90 18.64 38.84
N GLY A 708 -0.23 18.75 39.98
CA GLY A 708 0.14 20.02 40.61
C GLY A 708 1.49 20.60 40.15
N ALA A 709 2.13 20.01 39.14
CA ALA A 709 3.41 20.51 38.62
C ALA A 709 3.28 21.94 38.07
N GLU A 710 4.28 22.77 38.35
CA GLU A 710 4.38 24.11 37.80
C GLU A 710 4.74 24.03 36.32
N VAL A 711 4.01 24.79 35.50
CA VAL A 711 4.25 24.85 34.04
C VAL A 711 5.11 26.08 33.77
N LEU A 712 6.40 25.85 33.52
CA LEU A 712 7.38 26.91 33.31
C LEU A 712 7.36 27.44 31.87
N LEU A 713 7.05 26.57 30.89
CA LEU A 713 6.94 26.92 29.48
C LEU A 713 5.88 26.03 28.80
N ARG A 714 5.09 26.60 27.88
CA ARG A 714 4.18 25.86 27.00
C ARG A 714 4.60 26.06 25.55
N ILE A 715 4.62 24.97 24.78
CA ILE A 715 4.95 24.97 23.37
C ILE A 715 3.79 24.34 22.60
N GLU A 716 3.03 25.19 21.91
CA GLU A 716 1.90 24.77 21.09
C GLU A 716 2.38 24.08 19.81
N ASN A 717 1.70 23.00 19.43
CA ASN A 717 1.97 22.25 18.20
C ASN A 717 3.46 21.90 18.03
N TYR A 718 4.05 21.33 19.08
CA TYR A 718 5.49 21.08 19.17
C TYR A 718 5.97 20.23 17.97
N LEU A 719 6.94 20.74 17.20
CA LEU A 719 7.46 20.13 15.96
C LEU A 719 6.39 19.75 14.92
N GLY A 720 5.23 20.40 14.92
CA GLY A 720 4.13 20.08 14.00
C GLY A 720 3.39 18.78 14.35
N SER A 721 3.53 18.27 15.57
CA SER A 721 2.90 17.03 16.05
C SER A 721 1.38 17.12 16.25
N GLY A 722 0.81 18.32 16.19
CA GLY A 722 -0.60 18.58 16.54
C GLY A 722 -0.88 18.50 18.05
N SER A 723 0.14 18.36 18.89
CA SER A 723 0.03 18.23 20.35
C SER A 723 0.74 19.36 21.08
N CYS A 724 0.22 19.77 22.23
CA CYS A 724 0.83 20.78 23.11
C CYS A 724 1.79 20.10 24.10
N PHE A 725 2.96 20.70 24.28
CA PHE A 725 3.98 20.25 25.22
C PHE A 725 4.20 21.31 26.30
N ALA A 726 4.56 20.85 27.49
CA ALA A 726 4.86 21.71 28.62
C ALA A 726 6.18 21.31 29.26
N TYR A 727 7.02 22.30 29.55
CA TYR A 727 8.17 22.14 30.43
C TYR A 727 7.66 22.27 31.87
N LEU A 728 7.67 21.15 32.59
CA LEU A 728 7.10 20.99 33.93
C LEU A 728 8.21 20.94 34.97
N GLN A 729 7.96 21.54 36.14
CA GLN A 729 8.70 21.25 37.38
C GLN A 729 7.73 20.72 38.43
N ALA A 730 8.10 19.61 39.07
CA ALA A 730 7.31 18.99 40.13
C ALA A 730 8.18 18.74 41.37
N ALA A 731 7.65 19.06 42.55
CA ALA A 731 8.26 18.65 43.82
C ALA A 731 8.09 17.12 44.00
N LEU A 732 9.20 16.41 44.25
CA LEU A 732 9.18 14.95 44.39
C LEU A 732 8.61 14.53 45.74
N GLN A 733 8.83 15.30 46.81
CA GLN A 733 8.24 15.07 48.12
C GLN A 733 7.01 15.97 48.28
N SER A 734 5.82 15.39 48.45
CA SER A 734 4.66 16.22 48.82
C SER A 734 4.83 16.69 50.25
N ALA A 735 4.62 17.99 50.50
CA ALA A 735 4.42 18.50 51.86
C ALA A 735 3.28 17.71 52.53
N ALA A 736 3.62 16.87 53.52
CA ALA A 736 2.62 16.27 54.38
C ALA A 736 1.95 17.39 55.22
N GLY A 737 0.68 17.63 54.97
CA GLY A 737 -0.22 18.37 55.87
C GLY A 737 -1.51 17.56 56.02
N PRO A 738 -1.99 17.31 57.26
CA PRO A 738 -3.21 16.52 57.46
C PRO A 738 -4.43 17.27 56.92
N GLU A 739 -5.35 16.54 56.27
CA GLU A 739 -6.64 17.09 55.84
C GLU A 739 -7.38 17.73 57.02
N PRO A 740 -7.87 18.99 56.91
CA PRO A 740 -8.82 19.51 57.86
C PRO A 740 -10.17 18.82 57.63
N SER A 741 -10.61 18.07 58.63
CA SER A 741 -11.95 17.49 58.74
C SER A 741 -13.02 18.51 58.38
N ARG A 742 -13.80 18.26 57.32
CA ARG A 742 -15.05 19.00 57.07
C ARG A 742 -16.14 18.49 58.04
N PRO A 743 -16.94 19.40 58.63
CA PRO A 743 -17.97 19.03 59.59
C PRO A 743 -19.15 18.39 58.87
N SER A 744 -19.69 17.32 59.47
CA SER A 744 -21.01 16.79 59.16
C SER A 744 -22.05 17.84 59.55
N ASN A 745 -22.85 18.31 58.60
CA ASN A 745 -24.09 19.01 58.91
C ASN A 745 -25.28 18.21 58.40
N ALA A 746 -26.16 17.94 59.38
CA ALA A 746 -27.58 17.67 59.23
C ALA A 746 -28.32 18.85 58.60
#